data_AF-A0A2N2QNX2-F1
#
_entry.id   AF-A0A2N2QNX2-F1
#
_cell.length_a   1.000
_cell.length_b   1.000
_cell.length_c   1.000
_cell.angle_alpha   90.00
_cell.angle_beta   90.00
_cell.angle_gamma   90.00
#
_symmetry.space_group_name_H-M   'P 1'
#
loop_
_entity.id
_entity.type
_entity.pdbx_description
1 polymer ?
#
loop_
_entity_poly.entity_id
_entity_poly.type
_entity_poly.pdbx_seq_one_letter_code
_entity_poly.pdbx_strand_id
1 'polypeptide(L)'
;MTGTVYKIEVNPQIPERLERLEELASNLWYSWDRPTQGLFASLSHPLWSATNHTPKAFLKRADQKSLEATAENPVFLAALNRVLSAYDSYHEMPSMAHVHGHPFRDDDLIAYFCAEFGFHESLPIYSGGLGILAGDHCKAASDMGLPFIGVGLLYRQGYFSQTLDANGQQQATYADSDFDDLPVSPVHGADGQEVQVAVDLPGRTVKAKVWEVKVGHVRLILLDTWLPENSAHDREITHRLYGGDKTTRIEQEILLGVGGTRALGLLGLKPTVWHVNEGHAAFLILERIRHLVGDGLPFPAALEAVAANVVFTTHTPVPAGHDHFSEEMIRHYFAEWCHAVGLGCDTLMALGAEPGKSDFNMTALALRGSRHHNGVSRIHGEVSASICRYLWPQILPVENPMDYVTNGVHLPTFLAPEWFETFERYLGIGWQERQTEPGNWRGIAEIPDATFWSIRQQLKSKLLKLVRERIRSQHHRNQGSPAHLDRLLKYADPDNPNVLTIGFARRFATYKRAALLFQDPEWLREIICQNERPVLFLFAGKAHPADQPGQEIIRKIAQMARLPEFEGRILLLEGYDLHLSRSLVAGVDVWLNNPIYPLEASGTSGMKAAMNGAPNLSVLDGWWGEAYDDSGEVNNGWAIKPVPAHLDDAQRDAEEARSLYEILQDQVIPTYYRTGPMGYSPQWVAMSKRSIATIAPRFNVTRMVGEYVRKFYAPAATHGRRYATADFTVARDVAQWKAKVRAAWPAVRLHRLDSPERRLKFGGALHIEVAVQLNGLTAGDVTVEALFGRPAHNGGIGRVRHYPLQCTGATLNGEALFTLELTPELCGKLEYRIRIFPTHAALIHPFETGLMIWL
;
A
#
# COMPACT_ATOMS: atom_id res chain seq x y z
N MET A 1 -48.69 -8.10 -10.42
CA MET A 1 -48.72 -7.68 -11.84
C MET A 1 -47.38 -7.04 -12.15
N THR A 2 -46.54 -7.66 -12.97
CA THR A 2 -45.26 -7.08 -13.39
C THR A 2 -45.50 -6.33 -14.70
N GLY A 3 -45.85 -5.05 -14.60
CA GLY A 3 -45.92 -4.18 -15.77
C GLY A 3 -44.53 -4.03 -16.42
N THR A 4 -44.49 -3.78 -17.72
CA THR A 4 -43.25 -3.44 -18.43
C THR A 4 -42.72 -2.11 -17.89
N VAL A 5 -41.48 -2.10 -17.42
CA VAL A 5 -40.82 -0.90 -16.90
C VAL A 5 -40.24 -0.12 -18.07
N TYR A 6 -40.75 1.10 -18.32
CA TYR A 6 -40.14 2.07 -19.22
C TYR A 6 -39.30 3.05 -18.40
N LYS A 7 -38.06 3.28 -18.81
CA LYS A 7 -37.12 4.20 -18.12
C LYS A 7 -36.98 5.49 -18.91
N ILE A 8 -36.99 6.62 -18.22
CA ILE A 8 -36.65 7.95 -18.74
C ILE A 8 -35.75 8.63 -17.70
N GLU A 9 -34.69 9.28 -18.16
CA GLU A 9 -33.81 10.10 -17.33
C GLU A 9 -34.06 11.57 -17.71
N VAL A 10 -34.33 12.41 -16.71
CA VAL A 10 -34.54 13.85 -16.89
C VAL A 10 -33.56 14.54 -15.95
N ASN A 11 -32.49 15.09 -16.52
CA ASN A 11 -31.45 15.80 -15.78
C ASN A 11 -31.79 17.29 -15.66
N PRO A 12 -31.48 17.94 -14.52
CA PRO A 12 -31.68 19.38 -14.37
C PRO A 12 -30.71 20.17 -15.26
N GLN A 13 -31.05 21.42 -15.51
CA GLN A 13 -30.14 22.40 -16.11
C GLN A 13 -29.45 23.15 -14.98
N ILE A 14 -28.14 22.98 -14.85
CA ILE A 14 -27.33 23.70 -13.86
C ILE A 14 -27.33 25.19 -14.24
N PRO A 15 -27.77 26.10 -13.35
CA PRO A 15 -27.73 27.53 -13.62
C PRO A 15 -26.29 28.02 -13.88
N GLU A 16 -26.12 29.02 -14.75
CA GLU A 16 -24.79 29.57 -15.14
C GLU A 16 -23.92 29.92 -13.93
N ARG A 17 -24.49 30.53 -12.89
CA ARG A 17 -23.77 30.87 -11.64
C ARG A 17 -23.24 29.65 -10.86
N LEU A 18 -23.75 28.46 -11.15
CA LEU A 18 -23.41 27.19 -10.51
C LEU A 18 -22.68 26.22 -11.46
N GLU A 19 -22.35 26.63 -12.69
CA GLU A 19 -21.78 25.74 -13.71
C GLU A 19 -20.51 25.02 -13.24
N ARG A 20 -19.67 25.72 -12.46
CA ARG A 20 -18.41 25.18 -11.93
C ARG A 20 -18.60 24.09 -10.86
N LEU A 21 -19.83 23.80 -10.44
CA LEU A 21 -20.13 22.59 -9.67
C LEU A 21 -19.81 21.32 -10.47
N GLU A 22 -19.96 21.35 -11.79
CA GLU A 22 -19.61 20.21 -12.65
C GLU A 22 -18.10 19.96 -12.68
N GLU A 23 -17.30 21.03 -12.64
CA GLU A 23 -15.85 20.96 -12.54
C GLU A 23 -15.44 20.31 -11.22
N LEU A 24 -15.97 20.80 -10.09
CA LEU A 24 -15.72 20.22 -8.76
C LEU A 24 -16.21 18.77 -8.68
N ALA A 25 -17.34 18.44 -9.32
CA ALA A 25 -17.88 17.09 -9.34
C ALA A 25 -17.04 16.10 -10.17
N SER A 26 -16.23 16.60 -11.11
CA SER A 26 -15.43 15.80 -12.03
C SER A 26 -13.97 15.64 -11.61
N ASN A 27 -13.56 16.25 -10.50
CA ASN A 27 -12.22 16.13 -9.94
C ASN A 27 -12.26 15.57 -8.52
N LEU A 28 -11.63 14.42 -8.29
CA LEU A 28 -11.60 13.74 -6.99
C LEU A 28 -10.95 14.54 -5.86
N TRP A 29 -10.42 15.74 -6.11
CA TRP A 29 -10.09 16.75 -5.09
C TRP A 29 -11.15 16.84 -3.99
N TYR A 30 -12.44 16.79 -4.34
CA TYR A 30 -13.53 16.80 -3.36
C TYR A 30 -13.44 15.67 -2.34
N SER A 31 -12.73 14.57 -2.62
CA SER A 31 -12.64 13.42 -1.72
C SER A 31 -11.73 13.63 -0.51
N TRP A 32 -10.85 14.65 -0.54
CA TRP A 32 -10.06 15.07 0.64
C TRP A 32 -10.21 16.56 0.97
N ASP A 33 -10.87 17.36 0.14
CA ASP A 33 -11.29 18.72 0.47
C ASP A 33 -12.67 18.77 1.13
N ARG A 34 -12.70 19.06 2.43
CA ARG A 34 -13.93 19.07 3.24
C ARG A 34 -14.91 20.20 2.87
N PRO A 35 -14.45 21.45 2.64
CA PRO A 35 -15.34 22.52 2.17
C PRO A 35 -16.12 22.14 0.91
N THR A 36 -15.49 21.47 -0.06
CA THR A 36 -16.16 20.98 -1.26
C THR A 36 -17.26 19.95 -0.93
N GLN A 37 -16.99 18.97 -0.05
CA GLN A 37 -18.03 18.01 0.39
C GLN A 37 -19.19 18.71 1.10
N GLY A 38 -18.87 19.67 1.97
CA GLY A 38 -19.86 20.47 2.70
C GLY A 38 -20.77 21.26 1.78
N LEU A 39 -20.24 21.74 0.65
CA LEU A 39 -21.00 22.46 -0.36
C LEU A 39 -22.11 21.57 -0.96
N PHE A 40 -21.78 20.36 -1.44
CA PHE A 40 -22.79 19.43 -1.96
C PHE A 40 -23.78 18.97 -0.88
N ALA A 41 -23.30 18.68 0.34
CA ALA A 41 -24.17 18.31 1.45
C ALA A 41 -25.15 19.42 1.86
N SER A 42 -24.77 20.69 1.72
CA SER A 42 -25.60 21.85 2.04
C SER A 42 -26.76 22.07 1.06
N LEU A 43 -26.63 21.60 -0.20
CA LEU A 43 -27.70 21.63 -1.19
C LEU A 43 -28.86 20.72 -0.78
N SER A 44 -28.55 19.48 -0.40
CA SER A 44 -29.54 18.51 0.11
C SER A 44 -28.85 17.34 0.80
N HIS A 45 -28.86 17.34 2.14
CA HIS A 45 -28.27 16.25 2.92
C HIS A 45 -28.91 14.88 2.62
N PRO A 46 -30.24 14.74 2.48
CA PRO A 46 -30.85 13.45 2.13
C PRO A 46 -30.40 12.93 0.75
N LEU A 47 -30.30 13.79 -0.25
CA LEU A 47 -29.85 13.41 -1.59
C LEU A 47 -28.36 13.08 -1.61
N TRP A 48 -27.55 13.80 -0.84
CA TRP A 48 -26.12 13.53 -0.68
C TRP A 48 -25.86 12.13 -0.10
N SER A 49 -26.62 11.72 0.91
CA SER A 49 -26.55 10.36 1.44
C SER A 49 -27.11 9.32 0.45
N ALA A 50 -28.21 9.62 -0.24
CA ALA A 50 -28.84 8.69 -1.19
C ALA A 50 -28.00 8.42 -2.45
N THR A 51 -27.10 9.34 -2.80
CA THR A 51 -26.16 9.22 -3.93
C THR A 51 -24.80 8.66 -3.53
N ASN A 52 -24.68 8.13 -2.31
CA ASN A 52 -23.42 7.63 -1.74
C ASN A 52 -22.29 8.68 -1.84
N HIS A 53 -22.63 9.94 -1.58
CA HIS A 53 -21.69 11.05 -1.60
C HIS A 53 -21.00 11.24 -2.97
N THR A 54 -21.74 11.04 -4.06
CA THR A 54 -21.23 11.16 -5.44
C THR A 54 -21.70 12.46 -6.06
N PRO A 55 -20.83 13.48 -6.23
CA PRO A 55 -21.22 14.79 -6.76
C PRO A 55 -21.91 14.75 -8.13
N LYS A 56 -21.42 13.93 -9.08
CA LYS A 56 -22.04 13.80 -10.40
C LYS A 56 -23.46 13.22 -10.33
N ALA A 57 -23.62 12.09 -9.66
CA ALA A 57 -24.94 11.51 -9.41
C ALA A 57 -25.87 12.46 -8.65
N PHE A 58 -25.33 13.28 -7.73
CA PHE A 58 -26.08 14.31 -7.03
C PHE A 58 -26.61 15.37 -8.02
N LEU A 59 -25.74 15.95 -8.85
CA LEU A 59 -26.13 17.01 -9.78
C LEU A 59 -27.15 16.52 -10.81
N LYS A 60 -27.05 15.27 -11.29
CA LYS A 60 -28.04 14.66 -12.19
C LYS A 60 -29.42 14.49 -11.56
N ARG A 61 -29.49 14.30 -10.23
CA ARG A 61 -30.73 14.00 -9.50
C ARG A 61 -31.25 15.19 -8.68
N ALA A 62 -30.55 16.31 -8.73
CA ALA A 62 -30.93 17.52 -8.01
C ALA A 62 -32.23 18.10 -8.60
N ASP A 63 -33.07 18.62 -7.72
CA ASP A 63 -34.32 19.28 -8.13
C ASP A 63 -34.02 20.65 -8.77
N GLN A 64 -34.63 20.91 -9.95
CA GLN A 64 -34.41 22.12 -10.73
C GLN A 64 -34.70 23.40 -9.92
N LYS A 65 -35.82 23.43 -9.20
CA LYS A 65 -36.21 24.61 -8.39
C LYS A 65 -35.23 24.86 -7.25
N SER A 66 -34.70 23.79 -6.67
CA SER A 66 -33.70 23.87 -5.61
C SER A 66 -32.38 24.45 -6.11
N LEU A 67 -31.96 24.09 -7.33
CA LEU A 67 -30.78 24.68 -7.97
C LEU A 67 -30.98 26.16 -8.32
N GLU A 68 -32.14 26.52 -8.90
CA GLU A 68 -32.50 27.91 -9.21
C GLU A 68 -32.53 28.79 -7.95
N ALA A 69 -33.17 28.32 -6.87
CA ALA A 69 -33.19 29.01 -5.59
C ALA A 69 -31.78 29.17 -5.00
N THR A 70 -30.93 28.17 -5.17
CA THR A 70 -29.55 28.21 -4.69
C THR A 70 -28.68 29.19 -5.49
N ALA A 71 -28.92 29.33 -6.80
CA ALA A 71 -28.21 30.26 -7.66
C ALA A 71 -28.46 31.75 -7.29
N GLU A 72 -29.52 32.02 -6.52
CA GLU A 72 -29.82 33.35 -5.96
C GLU A 72 -29.49 33.47 -4.46
N ASN A 73 -28.96 32.42 -3.82
CA ASN A 73 -28.62 32.44 -2.40
C ASN A 73 -27.20 33.00 -2.17
N PRO A 74 -27.06 34.21 -1.59
CA PRO A 74 -25.74 34.84 -1.41
C PRO A 74 -24.82 34.09 -0.46
N VAL A 75 -25.37 33.36 0.52
CA VAL A 75 -24.57 32.56 1.47
C VAL A 75 -23.93 31.38 0.76
N PHE A 76 -24.69 30.69 -0.09
CA PHE A 76 -24.18 29.58 -0.88
C PHE A 76 -23.15 30.04 -1.90
N LEU A 77 -23.44 31.12 -2.64
CA LEU A 77 -22.51 31.67 -3.62
C LEU A 77 -21.18 32.11 -2.99
N ALA A 78 -21.21 32.69 -1.79
CA ALA A 78 -19.99 33.03 -1.05
C ALA A 78 -19.19 31.79 -0.65
N ALA A 79 -19.86 30.69 -0.25
CA ALA A 79 -19.20 29.42 0.05
C ALA A 79 -18.60 28.79 -1.23
N LEU A 80 -19.34 28.80 -2.34
CA LEU A 80 -18.88 28.33 -3.65
C LEU A 80 -17.64 29.10 -4.10
N ASN A 81 -17.66 30.43 -4.07
CA ASN A 81 -16.51 31.25 -4.47
C ASN A 81 -15.27 30.99 -3.61
N ARG A 82 -15.44 30.70 -2.31
CA ARG A 82 -14.31 30.31 -1.45
C ARG A 82 -13.73 28.96 -1.86
N VAL A 83 -14.58 27.97 -2.13
CA VAL A 83 -14.16 26.65 -2.60
C VAL A 83 -13.45 26.76 -3.94
N LEU A 84 -14.02 27.51 -4.88
CA LEU A 84 -13.42 27.75 -6.20
C LEU A 84 -12.09 28.48 -6.09
N SER A 85 -11.98 29.51 -5.25
CA SER A 85 -10.70 30.20 -5.02
C SER A 85 -9.62 29.27 -4.46
N ALA A 86 -9.96 28.37 -3.53
CA ALA A 86 -9.03 27.38 -3.02
C ALA A 86 -8.64 26.34 -4.08
N TYR A 87 -9.61 25.89 -4.88
CA TYR A 87 -9.41 24.95 -5.98
C TYR A 87 -8.52 25.55 -7.08
N ASP A 88 -8.80 26.78 -7.50
CA ASP A 88 -8.00 27.50 -8.50
C ASP A 88 -6.58 27.75 -7.98
N SER A 89 -6.45 28.19 -6.73
CA SER A 89 -5.13 28.37 -6.10
C SER A 89 -4.35 27.07 -6.06
N TYR A 90 -4.99 25.94 -5.71
CA TYR A 90 -4.35 24.63 -5.73
C TYR A 90 -3.85 24.29 -7.14
N HIS A 91 -4.70 24.45 -8.16
CA HIS A 91 -4.34 24.12 -9.54
C HIS A 91 -3.29 25.05 -10.16
N GLU A 92 -3.18 26.28 -9.68
CA GLU A 92 -2.15 27.25 -10.07
C GLU A 92 -0.82 27.06 -9.32
N MET A 93 -0.78 26.24 -8.25
CA MET A 93 0.46 26.01 -7.50
C MET A 93 1.55 25.37 -8.38
N PRO A 94 2.76 25.93 -8.39
CA PRO A 94 3.88 25.30 -9.09
C PRO A 94 4.26 23.99 -8.39
N SER A 95 4.75 23.03 -9.17
CA SER A 95 5.18 21.72 -8.68
C SER A 95 6.18 21.83 -7.51
N MET A 96 5.87 21.22 -6.36
CA MET A 96 6.76 21.21 -5.19
C MET A 96 8.08 20.47 -5.43
N ALA A 97 8.21 19.72 -6.54
CA ALA A 97 9.50 19.22 -7.02
C ALA A 97 10.54 20.36 -7.20
N HIS A 98 10.08 21.60 -7.39
CA HIS A 98 10.91 22.80 -7.52
C HIS A 98 11.46 23.29 -6.17
N VAL A 99 10.83 22.93 -5.03
CA VAL A 99 11.11 23.51 -3.71
C VAL A 99 12.16 22.72 -2.90
N HIS A 100 12.36 21.43 -3.19
CA HIS A 100 13.28 20.54 -2.45
C HIS A 100 14.49 20.04 -3.26
N GLY A 101 14.90 20.82 -4.27
CA GLY A 101 16.03 20.51 -5.15
C GLY A 101 15.60 19.62 -6.30
N HIS A 102 15.15 20.24 -7.39
CA HIS A 102 14.67 19.64 -8.66
C HIS A 102 15.16 18.21 -8.91
N PRO A 103 14.44 17.18 -8.40
CA PRO A 103 14.87 15.80 -8.58
C PRO A 103 14.47 15.24 -9.95
N PHE A 104 13.58 15.95 -10.65
CA PHE A 104 13.03 15.59 -11.95
C PHE A 104 13.27 16.71 -12.96
N ARG A 105 13.43 16.32 -14.22
CA ARG A 105 13.46 17.20 -15.38
C ARG A 105 12.02 17.48 -15.85
N ASP A 106 11.84 18.50 -16.67
CA ASP A 106 10.52 18.86 -17.21
C ASP A 106 9.89 17.75 -18.07
N ASP A 107 10.73 16.87 -18.64
CA ASP A 107 10.32 15.73 -19.45
C ASP A 107 10.17 14.41 -18.66
N ASP A 108 10.37 14.43 -17.34
CA ASP A 108 10.15 13.27 -16.49
C ASP A 108 8.67 12.99 -16.30
N LEU A 109 8.30 11.71 -16.23
CA LEU A 109 6.95 11.25 -15.94
C LEU A 109 7.00 9.88 -15.25
N ILE A 110 6.31 9.77 -14.12
CA ILE A 110 6.15 8.55 -13.35
C ILE A 110 4.82 7.92 -13.71
N ALA A 111 4.84 6.71 -14.27
CA ALA A 111 3.65 5.91 -14.50
C ALA A 111 3.49 4.83 -13.42
N TYR A 112 2.42 4.95 -12.63
CA TYR A 112 2.12 4.08 -11.50
C TYR A 112 0.98 3.12 -11.83
N PHE A 113 1.31 1.84 -11.97
CA PHE A 113 0.36 0.80 -12.36
C PHE A 113 -0.14 0.05 -11.12
N CYS A 114 -1.46 -0.02 -10.95
CA CYS A 114 -2.09 -0.80 -9.90
C CYS A 114 -3.43 -1.38 -10.36
N ALA A 115 -3.78 -2.55 -9.83
CA ALA A 115 -5.08 -3.18 -10.12
C ALA A 115 -6.23 -2.50 -9.36
N GLU A 116 -5.97 -1.75 -8.28
CA GLU A 116 -7.03 -1.09 -7.50
C GLU A 116 -6.62 0.30 -7.01
N PHE A 117 -7.60 1.20 -6.89
CA PHE A 117 -7.40 2.55 -6.38
C PHE A 117 -8.57 3.00 -5.47
N GLY A 118 -8.26 3.34 -4.23
CA GLY A 118 -9.23 3.71 -3.21
C GLY A 118 -9.19 5.19 -2.87
N PHE A 119 -9.92 6.01 -3.64
CA PHE A 119 -9.99 7.46 -3.42
C PHE A 119 -11.16 7.88 -2.52
N HIS A 120 -12.34 7.35 -2.83
CA HIS A 120 -13.62 7.71 -2.23
C HIS A 120 -14.66 6.61 -2.49
N GLU A 121 -15.69 6.51 -1.66
CA GLU A 121 -16.81 5.57 -1.88
C GLU A 121 -17.57 5.79 -3.19
N SER A 122 -17.45 6.97 -3.80
CA SER A 122 -18.04 7.32 -5.10
C SER A 122 -17.33 6.72 -6.31
N LEU A 123 -16.16 6.11 -6.14
CA LEU A 123 -15.42 5.41 -7.20
C LEU A 123 -14.96 4.04 -6.69
N PRO A 124 -15.81 3.00 -6.80
CA PRO A 124 -15.63 1.72 -6.11
C PRO A 124 -14.64 0.76 -6.82
N ILE A 125 -13.48 1.24 -7.25
CA ILE A 125 -12.43 0.45 -7.93
C ILE A 125 -11.36 -0.08 -6.96
N TYR A 126 -11.77 -0.43 -5.73
CA TYR A 126 -10.88 -0.96 -4.69
C TYR A 126 -11.54 -2.03 -3.82
N SER A 127 -10.71 -2.88 -3.22
CA SER A 127 -11.15 -3.93 -2.29
C SER A 127 -10.53 -3.81 -0.89
N GLY A 128 -9.32 -3.25 -0.77
CA GLY A 128 -8.55 -3.36 0.47
C GLY A 128 -7.39 -2.37 0.60
N GLY A 129 -6.43 -2.73 1.46
CA GLY A 129 -5.34 -1.83 1.87
C GLY A 129 -4.41 -1.41 0.76
N LEU A 130 -4.20 -2.26 -0.27
CA LEU A 130 -3.37 -1.95 -1.43
C LEU A 130 -3.97 -0.78 -2.23
N GLY A 131 -5.27 -0.85 -2.53
CA GLY A 131 -5.99 0.18 -3.25
C GLY A 131 -6.10 1.47 -2.46
N ILE A 132 -6.35 1.41 -1.14
CA ILE A 132 -6.35 2.63 -0.32
C ILE A 132 -4.96 3.30 -0.32
N LEU A 133 -3.88 2.51 -0.24
CA LEU A 133 -2.53 3.06 -0.32
C LEU A 133 -2.25 3.67 -1.70
N ALA A 134 -2.65 3.02 -2.79
CA ALA A 134 -2.52 3.57 -4.14
C ALA A 134 -3.27 4.91 -4.28
N GLY A 135 -4.49 5.00 -3.72
CA GLY A 135 -5.25 6.24 -3.65
C GLY A 135 -4.54 7.34 -2.86
N ASP A 136 -4.05 7.02 -1.65
CA ASP A 136 -3.29 7.96 -0.82
C ASP A 136 -1.97 8.40 -1.49
N HIS A 137 -1.29 7.50 -2.21
CA HIS A 137 -0.08 7.80 -2.98
C HIS A 137 -0.36 8.82 -4.09
N CYS A 138 -1.44 8.62 -4.86
CA CYS A 138 -1.87 9.56 -5.90
C CYS A 138 -2.26 10.94 -5.31
N LYS A 139 -2.96 10.98 -4.18
CA LYS A 139 -3.29 12.23 -3.48
C LYS A 139 -2.04 12.98 -3.05
N ALA A 140 -1.09 12.28 -2.45
CA ALA A 140 0.19 12.86 -2.05
C ALA A 140 1.03 13.34 -3.25
N ALA A 141 1.07 12.55 -4.33
CA ALA A 141 1.75 12.94 -5.56
C ALA A 141 1.11 14.20 -6.18
N SER A 142 -0.21 14.32 -6.09
CA SER A 142 -0.95 15.51 -6.47
C SER A 142 -0.57 16.71 -5.59
N ASP A 143 -0.66 16.58 -4.27
CA ASP A 143 -0.32 17.67 -3.34
C ASP A 143 1.15 18.11 -3.43
N MET A 144 2.04 17.21 -3.83
CA MET A 144 3.46 17.50 -4.09
C MET A 144 3.73 17.97 -5.53
N GLY A 145 2.70 18.03 -6.40
CA GLY A 145 2.83 18.41 -7.81
C GLY A 145 3.83 17.56 -8.58
N LEU A 146 3.94 16.26 -8.31
CA LEU A 146 4.87 15.37 -9.00
C LEU A 146 4.41 15.11 -10.45
N PRO A 147 5.33 14.90 -11.40
CA PRO A 147 4.97 14.48 -12.76
C PRO A 147 4.52 13.02 -12.73
N PHE A 148 3.24 12.80 -12.43
CA PHE A 148 2.73 11.49 -12.03
C PHE A 148 1.42 11.15 -12.74
N ILE A 149 1.31 9.91 -13.21
CA ILE A 149 0.10 9.36 -13.82
C ILE A 149 -0.19 7.98 -13.26
N GLY A 150 -1.43 7.74 -12.86
CA GLY A 150 -1.91 6.42 -12.46
C GLY A 150 -2.43 5.63 -13.66
N VAL A 151 -2.29 4.30 -13.65
CA VAL A 151 -2.87 3.39 -14.64
C VAL A 151 -3.54 2.21 -13.94
N GLY A 152 -4.78 1.91 -14.32
CA GLY A 152 -5.60 0.85 -13.73
C GLY A 152 -6.67 0.31 -14.68
N LEU A 153 -7.62 -0.44 -14.12
CA LEU A 153 -8.81 -0.94 -14.82
C LEU A 153 -10.07 -0.28 -14.25
N LEU A 154 -11.05 0.00 -15.11
CA LEU A 154 -12.34 0.53 -14.69
C LEU A 154 -13.35 -0.62 -14.51
N TYR A 155 -13.58 -1.01 -13.26
CA TYR A 155 -14.48 -2.12 -12.95
C TYR A 155 -15.95 -1.70 -12.90
N ARG A 156 -16.79 -2.33 -13.72
CA ARG A 156 -18.21 -2.00 -13.81
C ARG A 156 -19.00 -2.25 -12.52
N GLN A 157 -18.71 -3.35 -11.81
CA GLN A 157 -19.35 -3.68 -10.51
C GLN A 157 -18.48 -3.37 -9.28
N GLY A 158 -17.24 -2.91 -9.49
CA GLY A 158 -16.27 -2.76 -8.40
C GLY A 158 -15.98 -4.08 -7.68
N TYR A 159 -15.92 -4.05 -6.35
CA TYR A 159 -15.80 -5.25 -5.52
C TYR A 159 -17.18 -5.87 -5.22
N PHE A 160 -17.72 -5.68 -4.02
CA PHE A 160 -19.12 -6.02 -3.72
C PHE A 160 -19.66 -5.21 -2.54
N SER A 161 -20.98 -5.07 -2.50
CA SER A 161 -21.72 -4.57 -1.34
C SER A 161 -22.02 -5.72 -0.40
N GLN A 162 -21.70 -5.54 0.88
CA GLN A 162 -21.82 -6.58 1.89
C GLN A 162 -23.07 -6.35 2.73
N THR A 163 -23.89 -7.38 2.88
CA THR A 163 -24.92 -7.44 3.92
C THR A 163 -24.75 -8.69 4.77
N LEU A 164 -25.20 -8.64 6.02
CA LEU A 164 -25.22 -9.77 6.94
C LEU A 164 -26.65 -10.23 7.17
N ASP A 165 -26.88 -11.54 7.03
CA ASP A 165 -28.18 -12.14 7.29
C ASP A 165 -28.42 -12.42 8.79
N ALA A 166 -29.60 -12.96 9.10
CA ALA A 166 -30.01 -13.30 10.46
C ALA A 166 -29.17 -14.42 11.09
N ASN A 167 -28.21 -15.05 10.43
CA ASN A 167 -27.24 -16.01 11.01
C ASN A 167 -25.80 -15.46 11.04
N GLY A 168 -25.60 -14.22 10.61
CA GLY A 168 -24.27 -13.62 10.49
C GLY A 168 -23.50 -14.12 9.27
N GLN A 169 -24.18 -14.73 8.30
CA GLN A 169 -23.58 -15.11 7.04
C GLN A 169 -23.42 -13.87 6.16
N GLN A 170 -22.24 -13.74 5.55
CA GLN A 170 -21.98 -12.70 4.57
C GLN A 170 -22.72 -12.99 3.27
N GLN A 171 -23.47 -11.99 2.79
CA GLN A 171 -24.09 -11.96 1.47
C GLN A 171 -23.38 -10.90 0.62
N ALA A 172 -22.89 -11.30 -0.55
CA ALA A 172 -22.23 -10.42 -1.51
C ALA A 172 -23.22 -10.02 -2.61
N THR A 173 -23.52 -8.72 -2.70
CA THR A 173 -24.38 -8.16 -3.74
C THR A 173 -23.54 -7.35 -4.72
N TYR A 174 -23.76 -7.58 -6.01
CA TYR A 174 -23.11 -6.88 -7.10
C TYR A 174 -24.15 -6.06 -7.87
N ALA A 175 -23.77 -4.85 -8.26
CA ALA A 175 -24.60 -3.96 -9.07
C ALA A 175 -23.71 -3.24 -10.06
N ASP A 176 -24.15 -3.16 -11.32
CA ASP A 176 -23.46 -2.37 -12.33
C ASP A 176 -23.52 -0.89 -11.96
N SER A 177 -22.36 -0.24 -11.98
CA SER A 177 -22.26 1.20 -11.90
C SER A 177 -22.65 1.80 -13.24
N ASP A 178 -23.38 2.91 -13.18
CA ASP A 178 -23.52 3.80 -14.31
C ASP A 178 -22.28 4.70 -14.36
N PHE A 179 -21.47 4.61 -15.42
CA PHE A 179 -20.24 5.39 -15.53
C PHE A 179 -20.50 6.89 -15.69
N ASP A 180 -21.70 7.27 -16.13
CA ASP A 180 -22.08 8.68 -16.19
C ASP A 180 -22.33 9.28 -14.79
N ASP A 181 -22.58 8.43 -13.79
CA ASP A 181 -22.70 8.82 -12.38
C ASP A 181 -21.33 8.91 -11.69
N LEU A 182 -20.28 8.32 -12.28
CA LEU A 182 -18.93 8.27 -11.70
C LEU A 182 -18.06 9.47 -12.15
N PRO A 183 -17.05 9.86 -11.36
CA PRO A 183 -16.09 10.92 -11.72
C PRO A 183 -15.07 10.47 -12.78
N VAL A 184 -15.52 9.78 -13.82
CA VAL A 184 -14.75 9.35 -15.00
C VAL A 184 -15.17 10.17 -16.22
N SER A 185 -14.28 10.30 -17.20
CA SER A 185 -14.59 10.88 -18.51
C SER A 185 -13.87 10.09 -19.61
N PRO A 186 -14.47 9.89 -20.79
CA PRO A 186 -13.79 9.24 -21.90
C PRO A 186 -12.63 10.11 -22.40
N VAL A 187 -11.49 9.47 -22.68
CA VAL A 187 -10.35 10.17 -23.30
C VAL A 187 -10.60 10.26 -24.80
N HIS A 188 -10.40 11.45 -25.36
CA HIS A 188 -10.56 11.69 -26.79
C HIS A 188 -9.20 11.91 -27.45
N GLY A 189 -9.04 11.37 -28.66
CA GLY A 189 -7.88 11.58 -29.51
C GLY A 189 -7.88 12.96 -30.17
N ALA A 190 -6.82 13.26 -30.94
CA ALA A 190 -6.72 14.50 -31.69
C ALA A 190 -7.81 14.67 -32.77
N ASP A 191 -8.43 13.57 -33.19
CA ASP A 191 -9.55 13.50 -34.13
C ASP A 191 -10.93 13.66 -33.46
N GLY A 192 -10.96 13.83 -32.13
CA GLY A 192 -12.19 13.93 -31.35
C GLY A 192 -12.91 12.59 -31.12
N GLN A 193 -12.33 11.46 -31.55
CA GLN A 193 -12.89 10.14 -31.28
C GLN A 193 -12.43 9.61 -29.93
N GLU A 194 -13.23 8.75 -29.32
CA GLU A 194 -12.84 8.08 -28.07
C GLU A 194 -11.62 7.17 -28.31
N VAL A 195 -10.59 7.32 -27.47
CA VAL A 195 -9.38 6.51 -27.56
C VAL A 195 -9.69 5.09 -27.14
N GLN A 196 -9.31 4.14 -27.99
CA GLN A 196 -9.38 2.71 -27.72
C GLN A 196 -8.01 2.07 -27.92
N VAL A 197 -7.66 1.13 -27.04
CA VAL A 197 -6.46 0.31 -27.15
C VAL A 197 -6.85 -1.11 -27.56
N ALA A 198 -6.07 -1.71 -28.46
CA ALA A 198 -6.22 -3.09 -28.87
C ALA A 198 -5.18 -3.97 -28.17
N VAL A 199 -5.64 -5.08 -27.59
CA VAL A 199 -4.81 -6.09 -26.93
C VAL A 199 -5.08 -7.44 -27.57
N ASP A 200 -4.01 -8.07 -28.05
CA ASP A 200 -4.11 -9.36 -28.73
C ASP A 200 -4.10 -10.48 -27.69
N LEU A 201 -5.15 -11.30 -27.71
CA LEU A 201 -5.29 -12.53 -26.94
C LEU A 201 -5.33 -13.73 -27.91
N PRO A 202 -5.16 -14.97 -27.42
CA PRO A 202 -5.20 -16.14 -28.30
C PRO A 202 -6.49 -16.20 -29.13
N GLY A 203 -6.32 -16.13 -30.46
CA GLY A 203 -7.40 -16.23 -31.44
C GLY A 203 -8.28 -14.98 -31.60
N ARG A 204 -8.01 -13.88 -30.89
CA ARG A 204 -8.88 -12.68 -30.93
C ARG A 204 -8.16 -11.40 -30.48
N THR A 205 -8.65 -10.25 -30.92
CA THR A 205 -8.21 -8.95 -30.42
C THR A 205 -9.30 -8.36 -29.53
N VAL A 206 -8.97 -8.02 -28.30
CA VAL A 206 -9.86 -7.34 -27.34
C VAL A 206 -9.60 -5.84 -27.42
N LYS A 207 -10.66 -5.06 -27.56
CA LYS A 207 -10.57 -3.60 -27.50
C LYS A 207 -10.91 -3.11 -26.09
N ALA A 208 -10.20 -2.11 -25.62
CA ALA A 208 -10.54 -1.42 -24.37
C ALA A 208 -10.63 0.08 -24.60
N LYS A 209 -11.73 0.68 -24.12
CA LYS A 209 -11.90 2.13 -24.09
C LYS A 209 -11.04 2.72 -22.98
N VAL A 210 -10.44 3.88 -23.26
CA VAL A 210 -9.61 4.60 -22.32
C VAL A 210 -10.44 5.69 -21.64
N TRP A 211 -10.47 5.63 -20.30
CA TRP A 211 -11.13 6.59 -19.43
C TRP A 211 -10.09 7.36 -18.61
N GLU A 212 -10.43 8.59 -18.23
CA GLU A 212 -9.66 9.44 -17.35
C GLU A 212 -10.45 9.78 -16.09
N VAL A 213 -9.75 9.77 -14.95
CA VAL A 213 -10.19 10.36 -13.69
C VAL A 213 -9.16 11.42 -13.29
N LYS A 214 -9.64 12.60 -12.89
CA LYS A 214 -8.81 13.66 -12.32
C LYS A 214 -8.74 13.50 -10.81
N VAL A 215 -7.53 13.49 -10.26
CA VAL A 215 -7.23 13.35 -8.83
C VAL A 215 -6.36 14.53 -8.42
N GLY A 216 -7.00 15.67 -8.15
CA GLY A 216 -6.28 16.93 -8.03
C GLY A 216 -5.54 17.22 -9.35
N HIS A 217 -4.20 17.33 -9.30
CA HIS A 217 -3.32 17.47 -10.45
C HIS A 217 -3.03 16.14 -11.18
N VAL A 218 -3.19 15.00 -10.50
CA VAL A 218 -2.84 13.69 -11.06
C VAL A 218 -3.94 13.20 -12.01
N ARG A 219 -3.52 12.65 -13.15
CA ARG A 219 -4.40 11.93 -14.08
C ARG A 219 -4.34 10.44 -13.75
N LEU A 220 -5.49 9.78 -13.78
CA LEU A 220 -5.60 8.32 -13.69
C LEU A 220 -6.25 7.80 -14.95
N ILE A 221 -5.52 6.94 -15.66
CA ILE A 221 -5.98 6.29 -16.89
C ILE A 221 -6.54 4.91 -16.55
N LEU A 222 -7.78 4.64 -16.94
CA LEU A 222 -8.46 3.38 -16.68
C LEU A 222 -8.93 2.73 -17.99
N LEU A 223 -8.80 1.41 -18.06
CA LEU A 223 -9.21 0.63 -19.23
C LEU A 223 -10.51 -0.12 -18.97
N ASP A 224 -11.40 -0.12 -19.96
CA ASP A 224 -12.70 -0.80 -19.92
C ASP A 224 -12.95 -1.63 -21.18
N THR A 225 -13.17 -2.94 -21.03
CA THR A 225 -13.50 -3.86 -22.13
C THR A 225 -15.01 -4.03 -22.33
N TRP A 226 -15.87 -3.32 -21.61
CA TRP A 226 -17.32 -3.40 -21.75
C TRP A 226 -17.84 -2.70 -23.03
N LEU A 227 -17.42 -3.19 -24.18
CA LEU A 227 -17.76 -2.67 -25.50
C LEU A 227 -18.63 -3.65 -26.29
N PRO A 228 -19.61 -3.17 -27.08
CA PRO A 228 -20.52 -4.02 -27.83
C PRO A 228 -19.82 -4.87 -28.90
N GLU A 229 -18.65 -4.43 -29.36
CA GLU A 229 -17.80 -5.13 -30.33
C GLU A 229 -16.98 -6.27 -29.71
N ASN A 230 -16.77 -6.27 -28.40
CA ASN A 230 -16.14 -7.38 -27.70
C ASN A 230 -17.14 -8.52 -27.45
N SER A 231 -16.63 -9.76 -27.36
CA SER A 231 -17.43 -10.91 -26.97
C SER A 231 -17.94 -10.77 -25.52
N ALA A 232 -19.00 -11.51 -25.17
CA ALA A 232 -19.52 -11.48 -23.80
C ALA A 232 -18.45 -11.87 -22.76
N HIS A 233 -17.55 -12.81 -23.10
CA HIS A 233 -16.44 -13.21 -22.24
C HIS A 233 -15.41 -12.09 -22.05
N ASP A 234 -15.03 -11.39 -23.13
CA ASP A 234 -14.01 -10.34 -23.05
C ASP A 234 -14.49 -9.10 -22.27
N ARG A 235 -15.81 -8.86 -22.27
CA ARG A 235 -16.42 -7.82 -21.42
C ARG A 235 -16.30 -8.14 -19.93
N GLU A 236 -16.21 -9.41 -19.55
CA GLU A 236 -16.07 -9.82 -18.15
C GLU A 236 -14.70 -9.45 -17.55
N ILE A 237 -13.67 -9.20 -18.40
CA ILE A 237 -12.32 -8.82 -17.96
C ILE A 237 -12.38 -7.58 -17.05
N THR A 238 -13.16 -6.55 -17.39
CA THR A 238 -13.33 -5.33 -16.56
C THR A 238 -14.68 -5.29 -15.83
N HIS A 239 -15.35 -6.43 -15.66
CA HIS A 239 -16.65 -6.44 -14.99
C HIS A 239 -16.52 -6.36 -13.46
N ARG A 240 -15.62 -7.15 -12.86
CA ARG A 240 -15.45 -7.26 -11.40
C ARG A 240 -14.00 -7.19 -10.96
N LEU A 241 -13.74 -6.43 -9.90
CA LEU A 241 -12.44 -6.42 -9.22
C LEU A 241 -12.22 -7.75 -8.49
N TYR A 242 -11.12 -8.43 -8.83
CA TYR A 242 -10.81 -9.78 -8.34
C TYR A 242 -11.93 -10.81 -8.57
N GLY A 243 -12.73 -10.60 -9.62
CA GLY A 243 -13.74 -11.55 -10.06
C GLY A 243 -13.18 -12.57 -11.07
N GLY A 244 -14.06 -13.47 -11.51
CA GLY A 244 -13.72 -14.49 -12.49
C GLY A 244 -12.85 -15.62 -11.94
N ASP A 245 -12.27 -16.38 -12.85
CA ASP A 245 -11.36 -17.49 -12.60
C ASP A 245 -9.91 -17.11 -12.93
N LYS A 246 -8.99 -18.09 -12.91
CA LYS A 246 -7.58 -17.85 -13.27
C LYS A 246 -7.40 -17.32 -14.71
N THR A 247 -8.30 -17.69 -15.63
CA THR A 247 -8.31 -17.21 -17.02
C THR A 247 -8.62 -15.71 -17.06
N THR A 248 -9.71 -15.32 -16.39
CA THR A 248 -10.09 -13.90 -16.26
C THR A 248 -8.97 -13.10 -15.58
N ARG A 249 -8.31 -13.70 -14.58
CA ARG A 249 -7.22 -13.08 -13.84
C ARG A 249 -6.01 -12.76 -14.72
N ILE A 250 -5.52 -13.72 -15.51
CA ILE A 250 -4.38 -13.45 -16.41
C ILE A 250 -4.77 -12.42 -17.47
N GLU A 251 -5.99 -12.45 -17.99
CA GLU A 251 -6.48 -11.47 -18.97
C GLU A 251 -6.57 -10.05 -18.39
N GLN A 252 -6.98 -9.91 -17.12
CA GLN A 252 -6.92 -8.63 -16.39
C GLN A 252 -5.49 -8.12 -16.26
N GLU A 253 -4.54 -8.99 -15.90
CA GLU A 253 -3.12 -8.61 -15.76
C GLU A 253 -2.48 -8.25 -17.10
N ILE A 254 -2.84 -8.95 -18.18
CA ILE A 254 -2.42 -8.60 -19.55
C ILE A 254 -3.01 -7.25 -19.95
N LEU A 255 -4.31 -7.03 -19.74
CA LEU A 255 -4.94 -5.76 -20.06
C LEU A 255 -4.31 -4.60 -19.26
N LEU A 256 -4.07 -4.79 -17.97
CA LEU A 256 -3.44 -3.78 -17.11
C LEU A 256 -2.01 -3.48 -17.56
N GLY A 257 -1.17 -4.51 -17.72
CA GLY A 257 0.24 -4.35 -18.05
C GLY A 257 0.47 -3.94 -19.51
N VAL A 258 -0.01 -4.76 -20.45
CA VAL A 258 0.16 -4.56 -21.90
C VAL A 258 -0.75 -3.44 -22.40
N GLY A 259 -2.05 -3.54 -22.14
CA GLY A 259 -3.04 -2.54 -22.56
C GLY A 259 -2.75 -1.17 -21.96
N GLY A 260 -2.39 -1.10 -20.67
CA GLY A 260 -2.02 0.16 -20.01
C GLY A 260 -0.78 0.80 -20.62
N THR A 261 0.25 0.01 -20.92
CA THR A 261 1.47 0.50 -21.60
C THR A 261 1.15 1.06 -22.99
N ARG A 262 0.34 0.33 -23.79
CA ARG A 262 -0.09 0.78 -25.12
C ARG A 262 -0.95 2.04 -25.05
N ALA A 263 -1.85 2.13 -24.07
CA ALA A 263 -2.69 3.32 -23.87
C ALA A 263 -1.85 4.57 -23.59
N LEU A 264 -0.84 4.49 -22.73
CA LEU A 264 0.08 5.63 -22.51
C LEU A 264 0.80 6.04 -23.80
N GLY A 265 1.23 5.07 -24.61
CA GLY A 265 1.84 5.33 -25.93
C GLY A 265 0.90 6.04 -26.90
N LEU A 266 -0.37 5.62 -26.99
CA LEU A 266 -1.39 6.28 -27.81
C LEU A 266 -1.67 7.73 -27.38
N LEU A 267 -1.54 8.01 -26.08
CA LEU A 267 -1.66 9.36 -25.52
C LEU A 267 -0.39 10.22 -25.71
N GLY A 268 0.64 9.69 -26.36
CA GLY A 268 1.91 10.38 -26.59
C GLY A 268 2.77 10.55 -25.33
N LEU A 269 2.42 9.85 -24.24
CA LEU A 269 3.11 9.94 -22.96
C LEU A 269 4.36 9.05 -22.96
N LYS A 270 5.47 9.57 -22.43
CA LYS A 270 6.76 8.86 -22.38
C LYS A 270 7.27 8.76 -20.93
N PRO A 271 6.73 7.83 -20.12
CA PRO A 271 7.17 7.69 -18.74
C PRO A 271 8.66 7.36 -18.64
N THR A 272 9.36 8.15 -17.83
CA THR A 272 10.76 7.92 -17.48
C THR A 272 10.91 6.95 -16.31
N VAL A 273 9.85 6.76 -15.52
CA VAL A 273 9.76 5.78 -14.42
C VAL A 273 8.49 4.95 -14.56
N TRP A 274 8.61 3.63 -14.37
CA TRP A 274 7.50 2.69 -14.44
C TRP A 274 7.37 1.95 -13.11
N HIS A 275 6.34 2.25 -12.33
CA HIS A 275 6.12 1.62 -11.03
C HIS A 275 5.07 0.51 -11.15
N VAL A 276 5.51 -0.73 -10.94
CA VAL A 276 4.68 -1.92 -10.76
C VAL A 276 4.31 -2.06 -9.29
N ASN A 277 3.07 -1.73 -8.92
CA ASN A 277 2.58 -1.87 -7.54
C ASN A 277 1.89 -3.24 -7.37
N GLU A 278 2.60 -4.17 -6.73
CA GLU A 278 2.33 -5.62 -6.71
C GLU A 278 2.43 -6.28 -8.10
N GLY A 279 2.58 -7.61 -8.14
CA GLY A 279 2.84 -8.38 -9.38
C GLY A 279 1.80 -8.24 -10.50
N HIS A 280 0.61 -7.70 -10.22
CA HIS A 280 -0.54 -7.64 -11.14
C HIS A 280 -0.28 -6.90 -12.46
N ALA A 281 0.67 -5.96 -12.48
CA ALA A 281 1.01 -5.18 -13.67
C ALA A 281 2.34 -5.61 -14.31
N ALA A 282 2.96 -6.70 -13.84
CA ALA A 282 4.32 -7.06 -14.26
C ALA A 282 4.44 -7.38 -15.76
N PHE A 283 3.35 -7.71 -16.46
CA PHE A 283 3.36 -7.87 -17.91
C PHE A 283 3.67 -6.58 -18.69
N LEU A 284 3.62 -5.39 -18.06
CA LEU A 284 4.15 -4.17 -18.67
C LEU A 284 5.63 -4.30 -19.05
N ILE A 285 6.40 -5.09 -18.28
CA ILE A 285 7.82 -5.34 -18.55
C ILE A 285 7.96 -6.04 -19.90
N LEU A 286 7.12 -7.05 -20.16
CA LEU A 286 7.16 -7.82 -21.41
C LEU A 286 6.76 -6.96 -22.61
N GLU A 287 5.75 -6.09 -22.48
CA GLU A 287 5.36 -5.19 -23.56
C GLU A 287 6.45 -4.14 -23.88
N ARG A 288 7.11 -3.61 -22.85
CA ARG A 288 8.23 -2.69 -23.04
C ARG A 288 9.43 -3.37 -23.69
N ILE A 289 9.75 -4.61 -23.30
CA ILE A 289 10.79 -5.42 -23.96
C ILE A 289 10.42 -5.65 -25.42
N ARG A 290 9.17 -6.04 -25.71
CA ARG A 290 8.70 -6.29 -27.07
C ARG A 290 8.93 -5.09 -27.99
N HIS A 291 8.62 -3.88 -27.53
CA HIS A 291 8.87 -2.66 -28.29
C HIS A 291 10.35 -2.47 -28.62
N LEU A 292 11.23 -2.53 -27.63
CA LEU A 292 12.67 -2.34 -27.86
C LEU A 292 13.29 -3.43 -28.75
N VAL A 293 12.82 -4.67 -28.64
CA VAL A 293 13.27 -5.76 -29.52
C VAL A 293 12.77 -5.57 -30.94
N GLY A 294 11.52 -5.12 -31.11
CA GLY A 294 10.97 -4.71 -32.40
C GLY A 294 11.79 -3.59 -33.07
N ASP A 295 12.37 -2.68 -32.28
CA ASP A 295 13.27 -1.62 -32.74
C ASP A 295 14.71 -2.11 -32.99
N GLY A 296 15.01 -3.41 -32.81
CA GLY A 296 16.29 -4.03 -33.13
C GLY A 296 17.26 -4.23 -31.96
N LEU A 297 16.84 -3.96 -30.72
CA LEU A 297 17.66 -4.24 -29.53
C LEU A 297 17.61 -5.74 -29.17
N PRO A 298 18.74 -6.44 -28.96
CA PRO A 298 18.71 -7.83 -28.52
C PRO A 298 18.02 -7.98 -27.16
N PHE A 299 17.25 -9.06 -26.99
CA PHE A 299 16.47 -9.30 -25.77
C PHE A 299 17.23 -9.09 -24.45
N PRO A 300 18.47 -9.63 -24.25
CA PRO A 300 19.19 -9.40 -23.01
C PRO A 300 19.46 -7.92 -22.73
N ALA A 301 19.77 -7.13 -23.75
CA ALA A 301 19.98 -5.69 -23.62
C ALA A 301 18.65 -4.95 -23.40
N ALA A 302 17.57 -5.37 -24.07
CA ALA A 302 16.24 -4.82 -23.85
C ALA A 302 15.75 -5.04 -22.42
N LEU A 303 15.99 -6.21 -21.83
CA LEU A 303 15.68 -6.50 -20.43
C LEU A 303 16.44 -5.55 -19.49
N GLU A 304 17.74 -5.31 -19.71
CA GLU A 304 18.52 -4.39 -18.88
C GLU A 304 18.04 -2.93 -19.05
N ALA A 305 17.73 -2.50 -20.27
CA ALA A 305 17.22 -1.16 -20.55
C ALA A 305 15.85 -0.91 -19.89
N VAL A 306 14.95 -1.89 -19.95
CA VAL A 306 13.64 -1.82 -19.29
C VAL A 306 13.80 -1.84 -17.78
N ALA A 307 14.57 -2.79 -17.24
CA ALA A 307 14.68 -2.98 -15.80
C ALA A 307 15.30 -1.77 -15.08
N ALA A 308 16.20 -1.03 -15.73
CA ALA A 308 16.87 0.13 -15.17
C ALA A 308 15.93 1.24 -14.68
N ASN A 309 14.71 1.34 -15.21
CA ASN A 309 13.73 2.34 -14.80
C ASN A 309 12.38 1.77 -14.34
N VAL A 310 12.33 0.49 -14.01
CA VAL A 310 11.18 -0.12 -13.35
C VAL A 310 11.40 -0.13 -11.85
N VAL A 311 10.40 0.35 -11.12
CA VAL A 311 10.27 0.26 -9.67
C VAL A 311 9.22 -0.80 -9.34
N PHE A 312 9.52 -1.72 -8.43
CA PHE A 312 8.60 -2.77 -8.01
C PHE A 312 8.38 -2.74 -6.50
N THR A 313 7.12 -2.61 -6.09
CA THR A 313 6.74 -2.71 -4.67
C THR A 313 5.95 -3.99 -4.45
N THR A 314 6.35 -4.79 -3.46
CA THR A 314 5.58 -5.96 -3.00
C THR A 314 4.88 -5.67 -1.67
N HIS A 315 3.63 -6.10 -1.54
CA HIS A 315 2.80 -5.91 -0.33
C HIS A 315 2.47 -7.23 0.37
N THR A 316 2.99 -8.33 -0.17
CA THR A 316 2.60 -9.67 0.21
C THR A 316 3.64 -10.30 1.14
N PRO A 317 3.29 -10.60 2.41
CA PRO A 317 4.21 -11.17 3.39
C PRO A 317 4.28 -12.71 3.33
N VAL A 318 3.47 -13.35 2.48
CA VAL A 318 3.35 -14.81 2.37
C VAL A 318 3.49 -15.28 0.92
N PRO A 319 4.28 -16.33 0.61
CA PRO A 319 4.44 -16.81 -0.76
C PRO A 319 3.13 -17.17 -1.46
N ALA A 320 2.13 -17.64 -0.72
CA ALA A 320 0.81 -18.02 -1.25
C ALA A 320 -0.05 -16.82 -1.72
N GLY A 321 0.34 -15.59 -1.38
CA GLY A 321 -0.37 -14.38 -1.82
C GLY A 321 0.13 -13.81 -3.14
N HIS A 322 1.21 -14.36 -3.71
CA HIS A 322 1.69 -13.96 -5.04
C HIS A 322 0.87 -14.63 -6.14
N ASP A 323 0.61 -13.91 -7.23
CA ASP A 323 -0.08 -14.48 -8.39
C ASP A 323 0.84 -15.48 -9.11
N HIS A 324 0.30 -16.67 -9.37
CA HIS A 324 0.96 -17.77 -10.05
C HIS A 324 0.06 -18.31 -11.17
N PHE A 325 0.63 -18.39 -12.38
CA PHE A 325 -0.03 -18.95 -13.56
C PHE A 325 0.64 -20.25 -13.98
N SER A 326 -0.13 -21.22 -14.47
CA SER A 326 0.46 -22.46 -14.97
C SER A 326 1.31 -22.20 -16.21
N GLU A 327 2.30 -23.06 -16.44
CA GLU A 327 3.13 -23.02 -17.64
C GLU A 327 2.30 -23.07 -18.93
N GLU A 328 1.29 -23.93 -18.97
CA GLU A 328 0.35 -24.04 -20.09
C GLU A 328 -0.34 -22.71 -20.41
N MET A 329 -0.81 -22.01 -19.37
CA MET A 329 -1.48 -20.72 -19.51
C MET A 329 -0.53 -19.66 -20.06
N ILE A 330 0.70 -19.56 -19.54
CA ILE A 330 1.69 -18.61 -20.07
C ILE A 330 2.04 -18.92 -21.52
N ARG A 331 2.30 -20.20 -21.85
CA ARG A 331 2.59 -20.61 -23.22
C ARG A 331 1.43 -20.29 -24.16
N HIS A 332 0.19 -20.45 -23.71
CA HIS A 332 -1.00 -20.12 -24.50
C HIS A 332 -1.10 -18.62 -24.79
N TYR A 333 -1.04 -17.76 -23.76
CA TYR A 333 -1.24 -16.32 -23.91
C TYR A 333 -0.04 -15.58 -24.52
N PHE A 334 1.18 -16.08 -24.34
CA PHE A 334 2.41 -15.40 -24.78
C PHE A 334 3.15 -16.11 -25.93
N ALA A 335 2.53 -17.08 -26.62
CA ALA A 335 3.13 -17.72 -27.79
C ALA A 335 3.51 -16.71 -28.90
N GLU A 336 2.55 -15.86 -29.29
CA GLU A 336 2.77 -14.81 -30.30
C GLU A 336 3.78 -13.76 -29.84
N TRP A 337 3.78 -13.44 -28.54
CA TRP A 337 4.80 -12.56 -27.96
C TRP A 337 6.20 -13.17 -28.09
N CYS A 338 6.37 -14.45 -27.76
CA CYS A 338 7.64 -15.15 -27.91
C CYS A 338 8.11 -15.15 -29.37
N HIS A 339 7.18 -15.38 -30.31
CA HIS A 339 7.48 -15.30 -31.74
C HIS A 339 7.94 -13.90 -32.17
N ALA A 340 7.21 -12.86 -31.75
CA ALA A 340 7.53 -11.47 -32.07
C ALA A 340 8.88 -10.99 -31.52
N VAL A 341 9.32 -11.52 -30.37
CA VAL A 341 10.61 -11.21 -29.73
C VAL A 341 11.73 -12.16 -30.21
N GLY A 342 11.40 -13.18 -31.01
CA GLY A 342 12.37 -14.14 -31.53
C GLY A 342 12.93 -15.10 -30.47
N LEU A 343 12.14 -15.42 -29.44
CA LEU A 343 12.55 -16.27 -28.31
C LEU A 343 11.72 -17.54 -28.21
N GLY A 344 12.31 -18.60 -27.67
CA GLY A 344 11.56 -19.76 -27.20
C GLY A 344 10.84 -19.45 -25.88
N CYS A 345 9.64 -20.01 -25.69
CA CYS A 345 8.86 -19.84 -24.46
C CYS A 345 9.62 -20.22 -23.18
N ASP A 346 10.63 -21.08 -23.25
CA ASP A 346 11.47 -21.45 -22.10
C ASP A 346 12.25 -20.24 -21.54
N THR A 347 12.64 -19.30 -22.41
CA THR A 347 13.29 -18.05 -22.01
C THR A 347 12.31 -17.15 -21.26
N LEU A 348 11.06 -17.08 -21.73
CA LEU A 348 10.00 -16.37 -21.01
C LEU A 348 9.76 -17.03 -19.65
N MET A 349 9.57 -18.36 -19.60
CA MET A 349 9.35 -19.10 -18.36
C MET A 349 10.46 -18.87 -17.34
N ALA A 350 11.72 -18.73 -17.78
CA ALA A 350 12.84 -18.42 -16.89
C ALA A 350 12.69 -17.07 -16.16
N LEU A 351 11.96 -16.10 -16.72
CA LEU A 351 11.66 -14.83 -16.05
C LEU A 351 10.71 -15.01 -14.87
N GLY A 352 9.76 -15.94 -14.96
CA GLY A 352 8.81 -16.26 -13.88
C GLY A 352 9.24 -17.44 -12.98
N ALA A 353 10.38 -18.07 -13.24
CA ALA A 353 10.76 -19.32 -12.59
C ALA A 353 11.12 -19.15 -11.10
N GLU A 354 10.68 -20.12 -10.29
CA GLU A 354 11.05 -20.30 -8.88
C GLU A 354 11.54 -21.75 -8.69
N PRO A 355 12.68 -21.99 -8.00
CA PRO A 355 13.20 -23.34 -7.82
C PRO A 355 12.18 -24.31 -7.22
N GLY A 356 12.00 -25.47 -7.85
CA GLY A 356 11.07 -26.50 -7.38
C GLY A 356 9.60 -26.25 -7.72
N LYS A 357 9.27 -25.19 -8.47
CA LYS A 357 7.91 -24.92 -8.97
C LYS A 357 7.88 -24.85 -10.50
N SER A 358 6.79 -25.32 -11.09
CA SER A 358 6.50 -25.22 -12.53
C SER A 358 5.75 -23.94 -12.89
N ASP A 359 5.01 -23.37 -11.93
CA ASP A 359 4.17 -22.21 -12.16
C ASP A 359 5.01 -20.94 -12.36
N PHE A 360 4.52 -20.08 -13.24
CA PHE A 360 5.08 -18.76 -13.51
C PHE A 360 4.71 -17.80 -12.38
N ASN A 361 5.71 -17.37 -11.63
CA ASN A 361 5.57 -16.45 -10.50
C ASN A 361 5.68 -14.99 -10.97
N MET A 362 4.60 -14.22 -10.81
CA MET A 362 4.56 -12.81 -11.24
C MET A 362 5.51 -11.91 -10.45
N THR A 363 5.73 -12.18 -9.16
CA THR A 363 6.73 -11.49 -8.34
C THR A 363 8.14 -11.74 -8.87
N ALA A 364 8.42 -12.96 -9.36
CA ALA A 364 9.71 -13.28 -9.94
C ALA A 364 9.94 -12.54 -11.28
N LEU A 365 8.90 -12.44 -12.13
CA LEU A 365 8.94 -11.59 -13.33
C LEU A 365 9.22 -10.13 -12.97
N ALA A 366 8.48 -9.59 -12.00
CA ALA A 366 8.64 -8.20 -11.57
C ALA A 366 10.06 -7.93 -11.06
N LEU A 367 10.61 -8.78 -10.19
CA LEU A 367 11.95 -8.64 -9.63
C LEU A 367 13.05 -8.80 -10.69
N ARG A 368 12.95 -9.75 -11.62
CA ARG A 368 13.95 -9.88 -12.71
C ARG A 368 13.88 -8.73 -13.70
N GLY A 369 12.69 -8.17 -13.91
CA GLY A 369 12.41 -7.05 -14.81
C GLY A 369 12.48 -5.66 -14.19
N SER A 370 13.04 -5.51 -12.98
CA SER A 370 13.24 -4.22 -12.32
C SER A 370 14.62 -4.12 -11.66
N ARG A 371 15.04 -2.90 -11.26
CA ARG A 371 16.32 -2.65 -10.55
C ARG A 371 16.13 -1.82 -9.28
N HIS A 372 14.90 -1.47 -8.97
CA HIS A 372 14.48 -0.72 -7.80
C HIS A 372 13.33 -1.48 -7.17
N HIS A 373 13.51 -2.03 -5.97
CA HIS A 373 12.54 -2.94 -5.35
C HIS A 373 12.40 -2.67 -3.86
N ASN A 374 11.17 -2.72 -3.35
CA ASN A 374 10.95 -2.51 -1.93
C ASN A 374 9.76 -3.28 -1.34
N GLY A 375 9.89 -3.61 -0.06
CA GLY A 375 8.79 -3.89 0.85
C GLY A 375 8.16 -2.61 1.43
N VAL A 376 7.15 -2.76 2.28
CA VAL A 376 6.24 -1.67 2.69
C VAL A 376 6.29 -1.31 4.18
N SER A 377 7.22 -1.94 4.91
CA SER A 377 7.68 -1.62 6.26
C SER A 377 9.07 -2.22 6.45
N ARG A 378 9.79 -1.86 7.51
CA ARG A 378 11.10 -2.44 7.81
C ARG A 378 11.07 -3.96 7.94
N ILE A 379 10.18 -4.48 8.80
CA ILE A 379 10.00 -5.92 9.03
C ILE A 379 9.65 -6.61 7.71
N HIS A 380 8.74 -6.02 6.92
CA HIS A 380 8.38 -6.58 5.63
C HIS A 380 9.52 -6.58 4.62
N GLY A 381 10.39 -5.56 4.60
CA GLY A 381 11.59 -5.57 3.77
C GLY A 381 12.47 -6.79 4.05
N GLU A 382 12.68 -7.10 5.32
CA GLU A 382 13.45 -8.28 5.77
C GLU A 382 12.77 -9.61 5.39
N VAL A 383 11.43 -9.68 5.54
CA VAL A 383 10.62 -10.84 5.12
C VAL A 383 10.67 -11.02 3.60
N SER A 384 10.45 -9.97 2.82
CA SER A 384 10.52 -10.02 1.35
C SER A 384 11.91 -10.40 0.86
N ALA A 385 12.97 -9.86 1.47
CA ALA A 385 14.35 -10.22 1.18
C ALA A 385 14.61 -11.71 1.43
N SER A 386 14.01 -12.26 2.50
CA SER A 386 14.13 -13.67 2.87
C SER A 386 13.32 -14.61 1.97
N ILE A 387 12.06 -14.26 1.66
CA ILE A 387 11.20 -15.03 0.74
C ILE A 387 11.82 -15.07 -0.65
N CYS A 388 12.36 -13.95 -1.12
CA CYS A 388 12.92 -13.81 -2.46
C CYS A 388 14.40 -14.23 -2.55
N ARG A 389 14.98 -14.81 -1.49
CA ARG A 389 16.40 -15.19 -1.44
C ARG A 389 16.83 -16.12 -2.59
N TYR A 390 15.90 -16.87 -3.16
CA TYR A 390 16.18 -17.79 -4.27
C TYR A 390 16.60 -17.06 -5.55
N LEU A 391 16.30 -15.76 -5.68
CA LEU A 391 16.76 -14.91 -6.79
C LEU A 391 18.23 -14.49 -6.62
N TRP A 392 18.74 -14.48 -5.38
CA TRP A 392 20.11 -14.14 -5.05
C TRP A 392 20.70 -15.20 -4.09
N PRO A 393 20.83 -16.46 -4.52
CA PRO A 393 21.07 -17.59 -3.63
C PRO A 393 22.43 -17.55 -2.91
N GLN A 394 23.40 -16.79 -3.43
CA GLN A 394 24.72 -16.60 -2.84
C GLN A 394 24.83 -15.32 -1.99
N ILE A 395 23.77 -14.51 -1.96
CA ILE A 395 23.73 -13.24 -1.22
C ILE A 395 22.85 -13.41 0.01
N LEU A 396 23.31 -12.91 1.16
CA LEU A 396 22.51 -12.93 2.37
C LEU A 396 21.28 -12.01 2.22
N PRO A 397 20.11 -12.36 2.77
CA PRO A 397 18.91 -11.51 2.66
C PRO A 397 19.14 -10.05 3.06
N VAL A 398 19.93 -9.79 4.10
CA VAL A 398 20.25 -8.43 4.58
C VAL A 398 21.11 -7.60 3.61
N GLU A 399 21.77 -8.25 2.64
CA GLU A 399 22.62 -7.60 1.64
C GLU A 399 22.00 -7.63 0.24
N ASN A 400 20.89 -8.34 0.04
CA ASN A 400 20.32 -8.45 -1.30
C ASN A 400 19.64 -7.12 -1.72
N PRO A 401 19.32 -6.94 -3.02
CA PRO A 401 18.76 -5.68 -3.53
C PRO A 401 17.37 -5.28 -3.01
N MET A 402 16.73 -6.05 -2.13
CA MET A 402 15.42 -5.71 -1.58
C MET A 402 15.55 -4.66 -0.47
N ASP A 403 14.92 -3.50 -0.67
CA ASP A 403 14.87 -2.43 0.33
C ASP A 403 13.44 -2.32 0.91
N TYR A 404 13.11 -1.23 1.60
CA TYR A 404 11.77 -0.93 2.09
C TYR A 404 11.45 0.57 2.04
N VAL A 405 10.17 0.88 1.91
CA VAL A 405 9.61 2.21 2.24
C VAL A 405 8.39 1.98 3.11
N THR A 406 8.43 2.47 4.34
CA THR A 406 7.31 2.33 5.29
C THR A 406 6.08 3.06 4.77
N ASN A 407 4.94 2.38 4.70
CA ASN A 407 3.69 3.01 4.29
C ASN A 407 3.32 4.23 5.16
N GLY A 408 2.55 5.14 4.57
CA GLY A 408 1.93 6.26 5.26
C GLY A 408 0.48 6.43 4.83
N VAL A 409 -0.22 7.38 5.46
CA VAL A 409 -1.63 7.68 5.16
C VAL A 409 -1.81 9.14 4.80
N HIS A 410 -2.78 9.39 3.91
CA HIS A 410 -3.14 10.74 3.51
C HIS A 410 -3.91 11.43 4.64
N LEU A 411 -3.19 12.23 5.42
CA LEU A 411 -3.70 12.87 6.62
C LEU A 411 -4.98 13.69 6.34
N PRO A 412 -5.07 14.50 5.27
CA PRO A 412 -6.32 15.20 4.95
C PRO A 412 -7.54 14.32 4.72
N THR A 413 -7.35 13.10 4.19
CA THR A 413 -8.44 12.15 3.93
C THR A 413 -9.07 11.62 5.22
N PHE A 414 -8.23 11.33 6.23
CA PHE A 414 -8.63 10.54 7.40
C PHE A 414 -8.68 11.32 8.71
N LEU A 415 -8.07 12.50 8.78
CA LEU A 415 -8.18 13.35 9.95
C LEU A 415 -9.61 13.92 10.03
N ALA A 416 -10.18 13.91 11.23
CA ALA A 416 -11.50 14.49 11.46
C ALA A 416 -11.46 16.03 11.40
N PRO A 417 -12.51 16.70 10.87
CA PRO A 417 -12.56 18.16 10.74
C PRO A 417 -12.26 18.92 12.04
N GLU A 418 -12.76 18.43 13.17
CA GLU A 418 -12.55 19.02 14.51
C GLU A 418 -11.06 19.14 14.88
N TRP A 419 -10.23 18.23 14.37
CA TRP A 419 -8.79 18.29 14.60
C TRP A 419 -8.11 19.36 13.76
N PHE A 420 -8.58 19.67 12.55
CA PHE A 420 -7.94 20.70 11.71
C PHE A 420 -8.00 22.07 12.36
N GLU A 421 -9.19 22.47 12.84
CA GLU A 421 -9.39 23.76 13.52
C GLU A 421 -8.54 23.84 14.79
N THR A 422 -8.46 22.74 15.53
CA THR A 422 -7.64 22.65 16.74
C THR A 422 -6.16 22.72 16.41
N PHE A 423 -5.70 21.96 15.42
CA PHE A 423 -4.29 21.92 15.03
C PHE A 423 -3.82 23.25 14.44
N GLU A 424 -4.64 23.96 13.67
CA GLU A 424 -4.30 25.30 13.20
C GLU A 424 -4.04 26.27 14.37
N ARG A 425 -4.84 26.17 15.44
CA ARG A 425 -4.67 27.01 16.64
C ARG A 425 -3.39 26.69 17.43
N TYR A 426 -3.01 25.41 17.57
CA TYR A 426 -1.90 25.00 18.45
C TYR A 426 -0.59 24.65 17.73
N LEU A 427 -0.65 24.24 16.46
CA LEU A 427 0.52 23.98 15.61
C LEU A 427 0.87 25.19 14.71
N GLY A 428 -0.03 26.18 14.67
CA GLY A 428 0.13 27.41 13.92
C GLY A 428 -0.35 27.32 12.46
N ILE A 429 -0.43 28.48 11.81
CA ILE A 429 -0.82 28.61 10.40
C ILE A 429 0.16 27.82 9.51
N GLY A 430 -0.37 27.13 8.50
CA GLY A 430 0.42 26.33 7.57
C GLY A 430 1.00 25.03 8.17
N TRP A 431 0.48 24.54 9.30
CA TRP A 431 0.97 23.28 9.90
C TRP A 431 0.88 22.08 8.96
N GLN A 432 -0.04 22.11 7.98
CA GLN A 432 -0.22 21.06 6.97
C GLN A 432 1.00 20.92 6.06
N GLU A 433 1.68 22.02 5.73
CA GLU A 433 2.91 22.01 4.92
C GLU A 433 4.08 21.40 5.70
N ARG A 434 4.07 21.57 7.03
CA ARG A 434 5.08 21.03 7.97
C ARG A 434 4.67 19.70 8.61
N GLN A 435 3.70 19.00 8.04
CA GLN A 435 3.12 17.79 8.65
C GLN A 435 4.10 16.64 8.83
N THR A 436 5.22 16.60 8.10
CA THR A 436 6.26 15.57 8.22
C THR A 436 7.35 15.94 9.23
N GLU A 437 7.37 17.18 9.72
CA GLU A 437 8.38 17.67 10.66
C GLU A 437 8.00 17.30 12.10
N PRO A 438 8.81 16.49 12.82
CA PRO A 438 8.48 16.11 14.20
C PRO A 438 8.34 17.31 15.15
N GLY A 439 9.03 18.42 14.87
CA GLY A 439 8.94 19.65 15.65
C GLY A 439 7.56 20.30 15.61
N ASN A 440 6.87 20.22 14.47
CA ASN A 440 5.53 20.78 14.26
C ASN A 440 4.50 20.17 15.23
N TRP A 441 4.66 18.89 15.57
CA TRP A 441 3.72 18.14 16.40
C TRP A 441 3.90 18.32 17.91
N ARG A 442 4.88 19.12 18.36
CA ARG A 442 5.08 19.41 19.79
C ARG A 442 3.90 20.16 20.41
N GLY A 443 3.22 21.01 19.64
CA GLY A 443 2.06 21.77 20.09
C GLY A 443 0.85 20.91 20.49
N ILE A 444 0.82 19.62 20.12
CA ILE A 444 -0.22 18.67 20.59
C ILE A 444 -0.25 18.56 22.12
N ALA A 445 0.92 18.66 22.77
CA ALA A 445 1.02 18.62 24.23
C ALA A 445 0.31 19.82 24.89
N GLU A 446 0.25 20.95 24.20
CA GLU A 446 -0.28 22.23 24.70
C GLU A 446 -1.80 22.32 24.62
N ILE A 447 -2.45 21.45 23.84
CA ILE A 447 -3.92 21.39 23.76
C ILE A 447 -4.47 21.09 25.17
N PRO A 448 -5.37 21.89 25.76
CA PRO A 448 -5.93 21.59 27.07
C PRO A 448 -6.64 20.22 27.09
N ASP A 449 -6.41 19.42 28.13
CA ASP A 449 -6.94 18.06 28.22
C ASP A 449 -8.47 17.98 28.08
N ALA A 450 -9.19 18.92 28.71
CA ALA A 450 -10.65 19.01 28.62
C ALA A 450 -11.12 19.27 27.18
N THR A 451 -10.41 20.12 26.44
CA THR A 451 -10.70 20.38 25.01
C THR A 451 -10.43 19.14 24.17
N PHE A 452 -9.27 18.49 24.38
CA PHE A 452 -8.92 17.25 23.68
C PHE A 452 -9.98 16.16 23.92
N TRP A 453 -10.35 15.93 25.19
CA TRP A 453 -11.38 14.97 25.57
C TRP A 453 -12.74 15.30 24.94
N SER A 454 -13.15 16.57 24.98
CA SER A 454 -14.42 17.01 24.38
C SER A 454 -14.48 16.71 22.88
N ILE A 455 -13.40 16.95 22.13
CA ILE A 455 -13.31 16.60 20.70
C ILE A 455 -13.44 15.09 20.51
N ARG A 456 -12.70 14.28 21.27
CA ARG A 456 -12.78 12.81 21.21
C ARG A 456 -14.22 12.31 21.47
N GLN A 457 -14.92 12.87 22.45
CA GLN A 457 -16.30 12.50 22.75
C GLN A 457 -17.28 12.94 21.67
N GLN A 458 -17.06 14.10 21.03
CA GLN A 458 -17.83 14.53 19.86
C GLN A 458 -17.65 13.57 18.68
N LEU A 459 -16.41 13.18 18.36
CA LEU A 459 -16.12 12.24 17.28
C LEU A 459 -16.75 10.86 17.55
N LYS A 460 -16.69 10.39 18.80
CA LYS A 460 -17.34 9.14 19.20
C LYS A 460 -18.85 9.23 19.13
N SER A 461 -19.46 10.33 19.56
CA SER A 461 -20.91 10.55 19.40
C SER A 461 -21.34 10.43 17.93
N LYS A 462 -20.59 11.05 17.00
CA LYS A 462 -20.81 10.92 15.55
C LYS A 462 -20.72 9.46 15.07
N LEU A 463 -19.70 8.72 15.51
CA LEU A 463 -19.57 7.29 15.21
C LEU A 463 -20.76 6.49 15.72
N LEU A 464 -21.18 6.70 16.98
CA LEU A 464 -22.28 5.95 17.59
C LEU A 464 -23.62 6.21 16.89
N LYS A 465 -23.86 7.43 16.37
CA LYS A 465 -25.02 7.71 15.51
C LYS A 465 -25.02 6.82 14.26
N LEU A 466 -23.90 6.78 13.53
CA LEU A 466 -23.75 5.94 12.34
C LEU A 466 -23.88 4.43 12.66
N VAL A 467 -23.32 3.98 13.78
CA VAL A 467 -23.45 2.59 14.27
C VAL A 467 -24.92 2.24 14.51
N ARG A 468 -25.67 3.10 15.21
CA ARG A 468 -27.11 2.88 15.45
C ARG A 468 -27.90 2.81 14.15
N GLU A 469 -27.64 3.72 13.22
CA GLU A 469 -28.30 3.72 11.91
C GLU A 469 -28.06 2.43 11.14
N ARG A 470 -26.81 1.97 11.04
CA ARG A 470 -26.46 0.73 10.34
C ARG A 470 -27.06 -0.51 11.01
N ILE A 471 -26.94 -0.63 12.33
CA ILE A 471 -27.51 -1.76 13.07
C ILE A 471 -29.04 -1.77 12.99
N ARG A 472 -29.71 -0.61 13.01
CA ARG A 472 -31.16 -0.50 12.78
C ARG A 472 -31.57 -1.03 11.40
N SER A 473 -30.89 -0.60 10.35
CA SER A 473 -31.17 -1.05 8.98
C SER A 473 -30.93 -2.55 8.82
N GLN A 474 -29.82 -3.07 9.36
CA GLN A 474 -29.51 -4.50 9.36
C GLN A 474 -30.56 -5.32 10.13
N HIS A 475 -30.93 -4.88 11.34
CA HIS A 475 -31.90 -5.54 12.20
C HIS A 475 -33.31 -5.57 11.57
N HIS A 476 -33.72 -4.45 10.96
CA HIS A 476 -34.99 -4.36 10.24
C HIS A 476 -35.04 -5.29 9.04
N ARG A 477 -33.97 -5.32 8.22
CA ARG A 477 -33.88 -6.22 7.05
C ARG A 477 -33.93 -7.70 7.47
N ASN A 478 -33.35 -8.03 8.63
CA ASN A 478 -33.37 -9.36 9.22
C ASN A 478 -34.65 -9.66 10.04
N GLN A 479 -35.69 -8.82 9.95
CA GLN A 479 -37.00 -8.99 10.60
C GLN A 479 -36.93 -9.10 12.13
N GLY A 480 -35.94 -8.47 12.75
CA GLY A 480 -35.76 -8.50 14.20
C GLY A 480 -36.79 -7.66 14.97
N SER A 481 -37.06 -8.02 16.23
CA SER A 481 -38.06 -7.34 17.05
C SER A 481 -37.58 -5.97 17.57
N PRO A 482 -38.45 -4.95 17.69
CA PRO A 482 -38.07 -3.65 18.25
C PRO A 482 -37.53 -3.73 19.68
N ALA A 483 -38.08 -4.59 20.54
CA ALA A 483 -37.63 -4.73 21.93
C ALA A 483 -36.20 -5.29 22.04
N HIS A 484 -35.76 -6.11 21.07
CA HIS A 484 -34.39 -6.63 21.03
C HIS A 484 -33.40 -5.57 20.54
N LEU A 485 -33.83 -4.69 19.63
CA LEU A 485 -33.00 -3.60 19.10
C LEU A 485 -32.53 -2.65 20.21
N ASP A 486 -33.39 -2.32 21.17
CA ASP A 486 -33.01 -1.44 22.29
C ASP A 486 -31.92 -2.07 23.18
N ARG A 487 -31.93 -3.40 23.34
CA ARG A 487 -30.86 -4.13 24.06
C ARG A 487 -29.55 -4.10 23.29
N LEU A 488 -29.60 -4.40 21.99
CA LEU A 488 -28.43 -4.36 21.11
C LEU A 488 -27.76 -2.98 21.10
N LEU A 489 -28.56 -1.91 21.14
CA LEU A 489 -28.06 -0.54 21.05
C LEU A 489 -27.82 0.13 22.41
N LYS A 490 -27.95 -0.61 23.53
CA LYS A 490 -27.84 -0.07 24.89
C LYS A 490 -26.55 0.72 25.11
N TYR A 491 -25.42 0.18 24.67
CA TYR A 491 -24.10 0.81 24.88
C TYR A 491 -23.68 1.73 23.72
N ALA A 492 -24.34 1.64 22.57
CA ALA A 492 -24.12 2.55 21.45
C ALA A 492 -24.99 3.82 21.62
N ASP A 493 -24.71 4.59 22.66
CA ASP A 493 -25.45 5.81 23.02
C ASP A 493 -24.67 7.08 22.62
N PRO A 494 -25.10 7.81 21.58
CA PRO A 494 -24.42 9.04 21.13
C PRO A 494 -24.61 10.21 22.08
N ASP A 495 -25.63 10.20 22.95
CA ASP A 495 -25.87 11.27 23.92
C ASP A 495 -25.00 11.08 25.18
N ASN A 496 -24.55 9.85 25.42
CA ASN A 496 -23.58 9.51 26.47
C ASN A 496 -22.40 8.65 25.93
N PRO A 497 -21.45 9.26 25.19
CA PRO A 497 -20.34 8.55 24.55
C PRO A 497 -19.23 8.13 25.54
N ASN A 498 -19.53 7.90 26.82
CA ASN A 498 -18.53 7.57 27.83
C ASN A 498 -18.12 6.08 27.84
N VAL A 499 -18.78 5.22 27.06
CA VAL A 499 -18.37 3.82 26.92
C VAL A 499 -16.99 3.70 26.24
N LEU A 500 -16.13 2.82 26.75
CA LEU A 500 -14.87 2.48 26.09
C LEU A 500 -15.19 1.70 24.81
N THR A 501 -14.88 2.29 23.66
CA THR A 501 -15.17 1.71 22.34
C THR A 501 -13.90 1.21 21.68
N ILE A 502 -13.81 -0.10 21.44
CA ILE A 502 -12.65 -0.76 20.80
C ILE A 502 -13.03 -1.18 19.39
N GLY A 503 -12.29 -0.67 18.39
CA GLY A 503 -12.54 -0.95 16.98
C GLY A 503 -11.61 -2.02 16.41
N PHE A 504 -12.18 -2.92 15.59
CA PHE A 504 -11.46 -3.80 14.68
C PHE A 504 -12.11 -3.73 13.30
N ALA A 505 -11.46 -3.10 12.31
CA ALA A 505 -12.01 -3.09 10.96
C ALA A 505 -10.99 -3.29 9.83
N ARG A 506 -11.03 -4.49 9.23
CA ARG A 506 -10.06 -4.95 8.20
C ARG A 506 -10.70 -6.06 7.36
N ARG A 507 -10.04 -6.48 6.27
CA ARG A 507 -10.40 -7.75 5.59
C ARG A 507 -10.34 -8.89 6.60
N PHE A 508 -11.37 -9.73 6.65
CA PHE A 508 -11.34 -10.95 7.44
C PHE A 508 -10.53 -12.02 6.71
N ALA A 509 -9.39 -12.37 7.30
CA ALA A 509 -8.47 -13.41 6.85
C ALA A 509 -7.85 -14.09 8.09
N THR A 510 -7.43 -15.34 7.95
CA THR A 510 -6.95 -16.17 9.08
C THR A 510 -5.79 -15.53 9.83
N TYR A 511 -4.81 -14.98 9.12
CA TYR A 511 -3.63 -14.37 9.74
C TYR A 511 -3.92 -13.06 10.50
N LYS A 512 -5.06 -12.40 10.28
CA LYS A 512 -5.46 -11.17 11.01
C LYS A 512 -6.04 -11.46 12.41
N ARG A 513 -6.40 -12.73 12.66
CA ARG A 513 -6.95 -13.28 13.91
C ARG A 513 -7.98 -12.40 14.63
N ALA A 514 -9.00 -11.95 13.89
CA ALA A 514 -10.12 -11.21 14.48
C ALA A 514 -10.81 -11.97 15.64
N ALA A 515 -10.83 -13.31 15.55
CA ALA A 515 -11.43 -14.18 16.55
C ALA A 515 -10.52 -14.51 17.75
N LEU A 516 -9.28 -13.99 17.83
CA LEU A 516 -8.36 -14.21 18.95
C LEU A 516 -8.96 -13.75 20.29
N LEU A 517 -9.78 -12.68 20.23
CA LEU A 517 -10.52 -12.13 21.38
C LEU A 517 -11.47 -13.15 22.02
N PHE A 518 -11.83 -14.22 21.32
CA PHE A 518 -12.78 -15.24 21.78
C PHE A 518 -12.10 -16.55 22.18
N GLN A 519 -10.79 -16.53 22.40
CA GLN A 519 -10.04 -17.71 22.82
C GLN A 519 -10.43 -18.16 24.24
N ASP A 520 -10.82 -17.21 25.10
CA ASP A 520 -11.26 -17.42 26.48
C ASP A 520 -12.50 -16.52 26.73
N PRO A 521 -13.70 -16.98 26.32
CA PRO A 521 -14.94 -16.22 26.49
C PRO A 521 -15.26 -15.88 27.95
N GLU A 522 -14.93 -16.77 28.88
CA GLU A 522 -15.15 -16.59 30.29
C GLU A 522 -14.34 -15.42 30.84
N TRP A 523 -13.05 -15.35 30.53
CA TRP A 523 -12.21 -14.21 30.92
C TRP A 523 -12.63 -12.93 30.22
N LEU A 524 -12.96 -12.99 28.92
CA LEU A 524 -13.51 -11.84 28.18
C LEU A 524 -14.75 -11.27 28.88
N ARG A 525 -15.69 -12.14 29.28
CA ARG A 525 -16.91 -11.75 30.00
C ARG A 525 -16.58 -11.04 31.31
N GLU A 526 -15.60 -11.53 32.08
CA GLU A 526 -15.21 -10.92 33.35
C GLU A 526 -14.67 -9.49 33.18
N ILE A 527 -13.95 -9.22 32.09
CA ILE A 527 -13.37 -7.90 31.86
C ILE A 527 -14.35 -6.89 31.24
N ILE A 528 -15.30 -7.33 30.39
CA ILE A 528 -16.19 -6.39 29.67
C ILE A 528 -17.60 -6.27 30.23
N CYS A 529 -18.05 -7.21 31.06
CA CYS A 529 -19.41 -7.21 31.62
C CYS A 529 -19.53 -6.46 32.96
N GLN A 530 -18.54 -5.63 33.28
CA GLN A 530 -18.55 -4.82 34.49
C GLN A 530 -19.46 -3.61 34.31
N ASN A 531 -20.44 -3.44 35.20
CA ASN A 531 -21.44 -2.36 35.06
C ASN A 531 -20.83 -0.96 35.13
N GLU A 532 -19.78 -0.77 35.94
CA GLU A 532 -19.11 0.51 36.12
C GLU A 532 -18.07 0.82 35.03
N ARG A 533 -17.63 -0.21 34.29
CA ARG A 533 -16.58 -0.11 33.26
C ARG A 533 -17.03 -0.81 31.97
N PRO A 534 -18.11 -0.34 31.31
CA PRO A 534 -18.64 -1.02 30.14
C PRO A 534 -17.68 -0.92 28.95
N VAL A 535 -17.57 -2.00 28.17
CA VAL A 535 -16.77 -2.00 26.93
C VAL A 535 -17.67 -2.36 25.75
N LEU A 536 -17.48 -1.64 24.64
CA LEU A 536 -18.15 -1.86 23.35
C LEU A 536 -17.11 -2.21 22.28
N PHE A 537 -17.18 -3.41 21.73
CA PHE A 537 -16.40 -3.81 20.55
C PHE A 537 -17.18 -3.56 19.26
N LEU A 538 -16.53 -2.92 18.30
CA LEU A 538 -17.04 -2.72 16.95
C LEU A 538 -16.18 -3.49 15.96
N PHE A 539 -16.76 -4.51 15.32
CA PHE A 539 -16.15 -5.26 14.23
C PHE A 539 -16.72 -4.79 12.90
N ALA A 540 -15.88 -4.60 11.88
CA ALA A 540 -16.33 -4.35 10.52
C ALA A 540 -15.34 -4.93 9.50
N GLY A 541 -15.80 -5.34 8.33
CA GLY A 541 -14.90 -5.90 7.32
C GLY A 541 -15.58 -6.88 6.40
N LYS A 542 -14.91 -7.19 5.29
CA LYS A 542 -15.38 -8.13 4.27
C LYS A 542 -14.43 -9.34 4.21
N ALA A 543 -14.98 -10.51 3.95
CA ALA A 543 -14.22 -11.68 3.51
C ALA A 543 -14.38 -11.84 1.99
N HIS A 544 -13.34 -12.33 1.31
CA HIS A 544 -13.50 -12.62 -0.12
C HIS A 544 -14.57 -13.71 -0.32
N PRO A 545 -15.43 -13.66 -1.35
CA PRO A 545 -16.48 -14.66 -1.56
C PRO A 545 -15.95 -16.10 -1.70
N ALA A 546 -14.73 -16.26 -2.21
CA ALA A 546 -14.03 -17.55 -2.28
C ALA A 546 -13.25 -17.93 -0.99
N ASP A 547 -13.10 -17.02 -0.03
CA ASP A 547 -12.35 -17.21 1.22
C ASP A 547 -13.29 -17.73 2.32
N GLN A 548 -13.59 -19.03 2.27
CA GLN A 548 -14.44 -19.71 3.25
C GLN A 548 -13.95 -19.54 4.69
N PRO A 549 -12.64 -19.69 5.00
CA PRO A 549 -12.12 -19.43 6.35
C PRO A 549 -12.41 -18.00 6.83
N GLY A 550 -12.22 -16.99 5.98
CA GLY A 550 -12.55 -15.60 6.31
C GLY A 550 -14.03 -15.39 6.62
N GLN A 551 -14.94 -16.06 5.89
CA GLN A 551 -16.38 -16.02 6.15
C GLN A 551 -16.76 -16.73 7.46
N GLU A 552 -16.09 -17.82 7.81
CA GLU A 552 -16.29 -18.50 9.10
C GLU A 552 -15.94 -17.59 10.28
N ILE A 553 -14.88 -16.78 10.16
CA ILE A 553 -14.51 -15.80 11.18
C ILE A 553 -15.65 -14.78 11.41
N ILE A 554 -16.25 -14.26 10.33
CA ILE A 554 -17.41 -13.35 10.41
C ILE A 554 -18.57 -14.03 11.15
N ARG A 555 -18.87 -15.28 10.77
CA ARG A 555 -19.95 -16.06 11.40
C ARG A 555 -19.68 -16.31 12.89
N LYS A 556 -18.44 -16.65 13.26
CA LYS A 556 -18.02 -16.83 14.65
C LYS A 556 -18.21 -15.54 15.45
N ILE A 557 -17.78 -14.39 14.93
CA ILE A 557 -17.99 -13.08 15.58
C ILE A 557 -19.49 -12.83 15.79
N ALA A 558 -20.32 -13.08 14.76
CA ALA A 558 -21.76 -12.88 14.84
C ALA A 558 -22.44 -13.83 15.86
N GLN A 559 -21.96 -15.07 15.99
CA GLN A 559 -22.43 -16.02 17.00
C GLN A 559 -22.06 -15.55 18.41
N MET A 560 -20.80 -15.16 18.63
CA MET A 560 -20.34 -14.63 19.91
C MET A 560 -21.13 -13.38 20.32
N ALA A 561 -21.39 -12.46 19.38
CA ALA A 561 -22.17 -11.24 19.62
C ALA A 561 -23.62 -11.48 20.07
N ARG A 562 -24.16 -12.69 19.86
CA ARG A 562 -25.54 -13.06 20.25
C ARG A 562 -25.63 -13.77 21.60
N LEU A 563 -24.49 -14.15 22.18
CA LEU A 563 -24.50 -14.75 23.51
C LEU A 563 -25.06 -13.71 24.51
N PRO A 564 -25.95 -14.10 25.44
CA PRO A 564 -26.61 -13.16 26.36
C PRO A 564 -25.66 -12.24 27.12
N GLU A 565 -24.47 -12.72 27.45
CA GLU A 565 -23.42 -11.98 28.13
C GLU A 565 -22.73 -10.92 27.24
N PHE A 566 -22.72 -11.10 25.92
CA PHE A 566 -22.07 -10.21 24.95
C PHE A 566 -23.05 -9.36 24.14
N GLU A 567 -24.35 -9.63 24.27
CA GLU A 567 -25.42 -8.87 23.61
C GLU A 567 -25.27 -7.36 23.86
N GLY A 568 -25.21 -6.59 22.77
CA GLY A 568 -25.04 -5.13 22.79
C GLY A 568 -23.65 -4.63 23.17
N ARG A 569 -22.72 -5.52 23.53
CA ARG A 569 -21.30 -5.19 23.81
C ARG A 569 -20.39 -5.52 22.64
N ILE A 570 -20.81 -6.41 21.75
CA ILE A 570 -20.10 -6.74 20.51
C ILE A 570 -21.04 -6.47 19.36
N LEU A 571 -20.67 -5.54 18.48
CA LEU A 571 -21.45 -5.18 17.31
C LEU A 571 -20.63 -5.47 16.05
N LEU A 572 -21.24 -6.18 15.10
CA LEU A 572 -20.68 -6.46 13.78
C LEU A 572 -21.39 -5.57 12.74
N LEU A 573 -20.65 -4.64 12.17
CA LEU A 573 -21.13 -3.66 11.20
C LEU A 573 -20.91 -4.16 9.78
N GLU A 574 -21.98 -4.16 8.99
CA GLU A 574 -21.92 -4.50 7.57
C GLU A 574 -21.49 -3.33 6.68
N GLY A 575 -21.11 -3.65 5.44
CA GLY A 575 -20.87 -2.66 4.39
C GLY A 575 -19.65 -1.79 4.67
N TYR A 576 -18.55 -2.39 5.14
CA TYR A 576 -17.31 -1.66 5.38
C TYR A 576 -16.75 -1.07 4.08
N ASP A 577 -16.61 0.25 4.06
CA ASP A 577 -16.15 1.09 2.96
C ASP A 577 -15.34 2.28 3.51
N LEU A 578 -14.88 3.18 2.64
CA LEU A 578 -14.14 4.37 3.03
C LEU A 578 -14.96 5.33 3.92
N HIS A 579 -16.29 5.41 3.74
CA HIS A 579 -17.15 6.24 4.58
C HIS A 579 -17.17 5.75 6.03
N LEU A 580 -17.50 4.48 6.25
CA LEU A 580 -17.50 3.85 7.56
C LEU A 580 -16.08 3.84 8.17
N SER A 581 -15.05 3.63 7.34
CA SER A 581 -13.66 3.66 7.78
C SER A 581 -13.28 5.00 8.41
N ARG A 582 -13.61 6.14 7.76
CA ARG A 582 -13.34 7.49 8.29
C ARG A 582 -14.01 7.71 9.66
N SER A 583 -15.25 7.27 9.82
CA SER A 583 -15.98 7.39 11.10
C SER A 583 -15.39 6.48 12.19
N LEU A 584 -15.01 5.25 11.86
CA LEU A 584 -14.42 4.31 12.82
C LEU A 584 -13.07 4.80 13.33
N VAL A 585 -12.12 5.10 12.44
CA VAL A 585 -10.76 5.51 12.83
C VAL A 585 -10.76 6.83 13.60
N ALA A 586 -11.73 7.71 13.35
CA ALA A 586 -11.89 8.94 14.11
C ALA A 586 -12.56 8.73 15.47
N GLY A 587 -13.59 7.86 15.56
CA GLY A 587 -14.48 7.80 16.72
C GLY A 587 -14.17 6.74 17.78
N VAL A 588 -13.48 5.64 17.45
CA VAL A 588 -13.16 4.59 18.46
C VAL A 588 -12.08 5.06 19.42
N ASP A 589 -12.06 4.55 20.64
CA ASP A 589 -11.04 4.88 21.65
C ASP A 589 -9.75 4.10 21.46
N VAL A 590 -9.86 2.81 21.13
CA VAL A 590 -8.71 1.93 20.87
C VAL A 590 -8.88 1.28 19.52
N TRP A 591 -7.78 1.22 18.77
CA TRP A 591 -7.70 0.45 17.54
C TRP A 591 -6.98 -0.88 17.78
N LEU A 592 -7.70 -1.99 17.65
CA LEU A 592 -7.19 -3.34 17.92
C LEU A 592 -6.69 -4.02 16.65
N ASN A 593 -5.48 -4.58 16.68
CA ASN A 593 -4.96 -5.44 15.61
C ASN A 593 -4.21 -6.64 16.19
N ASN A 594 -4.55 -7.86 15.78
CA ASN A 594 -3.90 -9.09 16.29
C ASN A 594 -3.26 -9.95 15.17
N PRO A 595 -2.48 -9.37 14.24
CA PRO A 595 -1.90 -10.17 13.16
C PRO A 595 -0.94 -11.23 13.70
N ILE A 596 -0.81 -12.37 13.02
CA ILE A 596 0.28 -13.32 13.24
C ILE A 596 1.58 -12.66 12.80
N TYR A 597 2.60 -12.61 13.65
CA TYR A 597 3.93 -12.13 13.27
C TYR A 597 4.69 -13.17 12.43
N PRO A 598 5.40 -12.80 11.35
CA PRO A 598 5.50 -11.49 10.69
C PRO A 598 4.62 -11.40 9.42
N LEU A 599 3.33 -11.75 9.52
CA LEU A 599 2.40 -11.85 8.39
C LEU A 599 1.62 -10.56 8.12
N GLU A 600 1.84 -9.49 8.89
CA GLU A 600 1.39 -8.15 8.54
C GLU A 600 2.49 -7.38 7.80
N ALA A 601 2.34 -7.17 6.50
CA ALA A 601 3.33 -6.40 5.73
C ALA A 601 3.48 -4.95 6.23
N SER A 602 2.38 -4.30 6.63
CA SER A 602 2.41 -2.95 7.18
C SER A 602 1.17 -2.71 8.06
N GLY A 603 0.08 -2.15 7.50
CA GLY A 603 -1.20 -1.96 8.19
C GLY A 603 -1.59 -0.49 8.37
N THR A 604 -2.15 0.13 7.33
CA THR A 604 -2.45 1.59 7.34
C THR A 604 -3.61 2.00 8.23
N SER A 605 -4.52 1.11 8.61
CA SER A 605 -5.70 1.46 9.42
C SER A 605 -5.34 1.97 10.82
N GLY A 606 -4.32 1.39 11.45
CA GLY A 606 -3.86 1.80 12.77
C GLY A 606 -3.20 3.19 12.76
N MET A 607 -2.53 3.55 11.65
CA MET A 607 -1.98 4.89 11.44
C MET A 607 -3.08 5.94 11.43
N LYS A 608 -4.18 5.68 10.71
CA LYS A 608 -5.36 6.58 10.61
C LYS A 608 -6.01 6.81 11.97
N ALA A 609 -6.13 5.74 12.76
CA ALA A 609 -6.72 5.81 14.10
C ALA A 609 -5.83 6.62 15.07
N ALA A 610 -4.53 6.34 15.08
CA ALA A 610 -3.56 7.04 15.92
C ALA A 610 -3.50 8.55 15.62
N MET A 611 -3.55 8.95 14.34
CA MET A 611 -3.59 10.38 13.95
C MET A 611 -4.84 11.12 14.42
N ASN A 612 -5.93 10.39 14.71
CA ASN A 612 -7.14 10.96 15.30
C ASN A 612 -7.14 10.90 16.84
N GLY A 613 -6.09 10.36 17.48
CA GLY A 613 -5.98 10.23 18.93
C GLY A 613 -6.56 8.94 19.52
N ALA A 614 -6.78 7.91 18.70
CA ALA A 614 -7.13 6.57 19.17
C ALA A 614 -5.85 5.71 19.28
N PRO A 615 -5.36 5.40 20.49
CA PRO A 615 -4.16 4.58 20.65
C PRO A 615 -4.36 3.16 20.11
N ASN A 616 -3.27 2.55 19.64
CA ASN A 616 -3.32 1.18 19.13
C ASN A 616 -3.04 0.18 20.26
N LEU A 617 -3.74 -0.96 20.20
CA LEU A 617 -3.38 -2.19 20.90
C LEU A 617 -3.08 -3.23 19.84
N SER A 618 -1.81 -3.60 19.69
CA SER A 618 -1.42 -4.48 18.59
C SER A 618 -0.22 -5.35 18.90
N VAL A 619 -0.16 -6.51 18.23
CA VAL A 619 1.08 -7.28 18.08
C VAL A 619 2.15 -6.40 17.42
N LEU A 620 3.42 -6.50 17.88
CA LEU A 620 4.57 -5.81 17.29
C LEU A 620 4.95 -6.41 15.94
N ASP A 621 4.12 -6.17 14.94
CA ASP A 621 4.31 -6.60 13.56
C ASP A 621 4.02 -5.45 12.58
N GLY A 622 4.45 -5.60 11.34
CA GLY A 622 4.27 -4.64 10.26
C GLY A 622 4.70 -3.24 10.67
N TRP A 623 3.79 -2.27 10.53
CA TRP A 623 4.06 -0.88 10.91
C TRP A 623 4.20 -0.67 12.42
N TRP A 624 3.51 -1.47 13.25
CA TRP A 624 3.47 -1.24 14.69
C TRP A 624 4.81 -1.58 15.35
N GLY A 625 5.53 -2.56 14.79
CA GLY A 625 6.89 -2.92 15.24
C GLY A 625 7.90 -1.77 15.18
N GLU A 626 7.69 -0.77 14.31
CA GLU A 626 8.54 0.43 14.22
C GLU A 626 7.86 1.71 14.75
N ALA A 627 6.54 1.66 14.97
CA ALA A 627 5.73 2.78 15.45
C ALA A 627 5.61 2.85 16.97
N TYR A 628 5.56 1.70 17.65
CA TYR A 628 5.43 1.61 19.09
C TYR A 628 6.63 2.30 19.76
N ASP A 629 6.33 3.22 20.68
CA ASP A 629 7.32 4.00 21.41
C ASP A 629 6.97 3.98 22.91
N ASP A 630 7.82 3.29 23.67
CA ASP A 630 7.81 3.19 25.13
C ASP A 630 9.02 3.88 25.79
N SER A 631 9.74 4.72 25.03
CA SER A 631 10.94 5.42 25.53
C SER A 631 10.64 6.63 26.40
N GLY A 632 9.40 7.15 26.36
CA GLY A 632 8.95 8.30 27.15
C GLY A 632 8.25 7.91 28.46
N GLU A 633 7.85 8.92 29.24
CA GLU A 633 7.05 8.70 30.47
C GLU A 633 5.66 8.11 30.18
N VAL A 634 5.14 8.38 28.97
CA VAL A 634 3.85 7.89 28.50
C VAL A 634 4.06 7.21 27.15
N ASN A 635 3.62 5.96 27.05
CA ASN A 635 3.66 5.18 25.81
C ASN A 635 2.67 5.75 24.80
N ASN A 636 2.86 5.47 23.51
CA ASN A 636 1.96 5.93 22.45
C ASN A 636 0.82 4.92 22.10
N GLY A 637 0.70 3.85 22.89
CA GLY A 637 -0.28 2.77 22.78
C GLY A 637 0.16 1.55 23.59
N TRP A 638 -0.29 0.37 23.18
CA TRP A 638 0.04 -0.92 23.80
C TRP A 638 0.57 -1.91 22.77
N ALA A 639 1.46 -2.79 23.24
CA ALA A 639 2.14 -3.77 22.43
C ALA A 639 1.99 -5.18 22.99
N ILE A 640 1.60 -6.12 22.13
CA ILE A 640 1.71 -7.56 22.38
C ILE A 640 3.02 -8.01 21.75
N LYS A 641 3.94 -8.53 22.54
CA LYS A 641 5.22 -9.03 22.03
C LYS A 641 4.97 -10.37 21.32
N PRO A 642 5.41 -10.54 20.06
CA PRO A 642 5.35 -11.82 19.38
C PRO A 642 6.03 -12.89 20.21
N VAL A 643 5.39 -14.04 20.37
CA VAL A 643 6.01 -15.18 21.04
C VAL A 643 7.05 -15.86 20.12
N PRO A 644 7.97 -16.68 20.65
CA PRO A 644 8.99 -17.33 19.85
C PRO A 644 8.42 -18.22 18.73
N ALA A 645 9.03 -18.17 17.54
CA ALA A 645 8.58 -18.89 16.34
C ALA A 645 8.62 -20.42 16.41
N HIS A 646 9.12 -21.02 17.50
CA HIS A 646 9.16 -22.47 17.69
C HIS A 646 7.88 -23.04 18.33
N LEU A 647 7.01 -22.18 18.88
CA LEU A 647 5.71 -22.59 19.39
C LEU A 647 4.78 -22.97 18.23
N ASP A 648 3.90 -23.94 18.44
CA ASP A 648 2.86 -24.24 17.47
C ASP A 648 1.78 -23.14 17.44
N ASP A 649 0.91 -23.18 16.42
CA ASP A 649 -0.12 -22.15 16.21
C ASP A 649 -1.08 -22.02 17.42
N ALA A 650 -1.42 -23.12 18.09
CA ALA A 650 -2.37 -23.12 19.20
C ALA A 650 -1.74 -22.55 20.48
N GLN A 651 -0.50 -22.92 20.77
CA GLN A 651 0.30 -22.37 21.86
C GLN A 651 0.55 -20.88 21.65
N ARG A 652 0.90 -20.47 20.43
CA ARG A 652 1.07 -19.06 20.07
C ARG A 652 -0.21 -18.27 20.35
N ASP A 653 -1.33 -18.74 19.81
CA ASP A 653 -2.60 -18.04 19.94
C ASP A 653 -3.08 -17.99 21.40
N ALA A 654 -2.81 -19.03 22.20
CA ALA A 654 -3.13 -19.03 23.64
C ALA A 654 -2.30 -17.99 24.43
N GLU A 655 -0.98 -17.95 24.24
CA GLU A 655 -0.09 -17.02 24.96
C GLU A 655 -0.32 -15.55 24.54
N GLU A 656 -0.53 -15.30 23.24
CA GLU A 656 -0.82 -13.96 22.75
C GLU A 656 -2.25 -13.51 23.12
N ALA A 657 -3.22 -14.41 23.17
CA ALA A 657 -4.56 -14.11 23.71
C ALA A 657 -4.49 -13.78 25.21
N ARG A 658 -3.73 -14.55 25.99
CA ARG A 658 -3.48 -14.25 27.40
C ARG A 658 -2.90 -12.86 27.59
N SER A 659 -1.85 -12.53 26.81
CA SER A 659 -1.24 -11.19 26.84
C SER A 659 -2.26 -10.10 26.48
N LEU A 660 -3.13 -10.35 25.50
CA LEU A 660 -4.23 -9.44 25.15
C LEU A 660 -5.19 -9.21 26.32
N TYR A 661 -5.63 -10.28 27.01
CA TYR A 661 -6.54 -10.16 28.16
C TYR A 661 -5.88 -9.42 29.33
N GLU A 662 -4.63 -9.74 29.68
CA GLU A 662 -3.89 -9.07 30.74
C GLU A 662 -3.74 -7.57 30.45
N ILE A 663 -3.40 -7.19 29.21
CA ILE A 663 -3.31 -5.78 28.81
C ILE A 663 -4.68 -5.09 28.89
N LEU A 664 -5.76 -5.73 28.41
CA LEU A 664 -7.11 -5.17 28.49
C LEU A 664 -7.55 -4.97 29.95
N GLN A 665 -7.36 -5.99 30.78
CA GLN A 665 -7.79 -6.04 32.17
C GLN A 665 -7.03 -5.05 33.05
N ASP A 666 -5.71 -5.02 32.94
CA ASP A 666 -4.84 -4.34 33.90
C ASP A 666 -4.42 -2.95 33.44
N GLN A 667 -4.47 -2.68 32.13
CA GLN A 667 -3.99 -1.43 31.55
C GLN A 667 -5.08 -0.66 30.82
N VAL A 668 -5.67 -1.20 29.75
CA VAL A 668 -6.55 -0.44 28.85
C VAL A 668 -7.84 0.00 29.56
N ILE A 669 -8.62 -0.96 30.07
CA ILE A 669 -9.91 -0.69 30.71
C ILE A 669 -9.73 0.18 31.96
N PRO A 670 -8.81 -0.13 32.90
CA PRO A 670 -8.60 0.70 34.08
C PRO A 670 -8.13 2.11 33.73
N THR A 671 -7.22 2.29 32.75
CA THR A 671 -6.70 3.61 32.41
C THR A 671 -7.79 4.52 31.86
N TYR A 672 -8.68 4.00 31.00
CA TYR A 672 -9.80 4.78 30.46
C TYR A 672 -10.78 5.22 31.56
N TYR A 673 -11.12 4.32 32.49
CA TYR A 673 -12.10 4.57 33.56
C TYR A 673 -11.53 5.22 34.83
N ARG A 674 -10.21 5.40 34.93
CA ARG A 674 -9.55 6.14 36.02
C ARG A 674 -9.76 7.65 35.83
N THR A 675 -11.01 8.08 35.95
CA THR A 675 -11.42 9.46 35.76
C THR A 675 -11.03 10.30 36.98
N GLY A 676 -10.52 11.52 36.71
CA GLY A 676 -10.28 12.52 37.74
C GLY A 676 -11.52 13.40 38.00
N PRO A 677 -11.37 14.48 38.80
CA PRO A 677 -12.48 15.40 39.11
C PRO A 677 -13.13 16.07 37.89
N MET A 678 -12.41 16.12 36.76
CA MET A 678 -12.87 16.72 35.50
C MET A 678 -13.65 15.74 34.60
N GLY A 679 -13.89 14.50 35.05
CA GLY A 679 -14.72 13.52 34.32
C GLY A 679 -14.02 12.76 33.19
N TYR A 680 -12.69 12.84 33.09
CA TYR A 680 -11.87 12.07 32.14
C TYR A 680 -10.57 11.59 32.80
N SER A 681 -9.88 10.64 32.18
CA SER A 681 -8.58 10.14 32.62
C SER A 681 -7.43 10.99 32.04
N PRO A 682 -6.64 11.70 32.86
CA PRO A 682 -5.49 12.47 32.38
C PRO A 682 -4.44 11.58 31.70
N GLN A 683 -4.23 10.37 32.23
CA GLN A 683 -3.30 9.42 31.65
C GLN A 683 -3.74 8.97 30.25
N TRP A 684 -5.04 8.76 30.05
CA TRP A 684 -5.60 8.41 28.74
C TRP A 684 -5.38 9.54 27.73
N VAL A 685 -5.70 10.78 28.11
CA VAL A 685 -5.52 11.95 27.24
C VAL A 685 -4.04 12.15 26.89
N ALA A 686 -3.14 12.00 27.85
CA ALA A 686 -1.70 12.07 27.60
C ALA A 686 -1.23 11.01 26.59
N MET A 687 -1.72 9.77 26.70
CA MET A 687 -1.42 8.69 25.76
C MET A 687 -1.98 8.98 24.35
N SER A 688 -3.22 9.44 24.24
CA SER A 688 -3.82 9.84 22.97
C SER A 688 -3.06 10.96 22.27
N LYS A 689 -2.62 11.98 23.03
CA LYS A 689 -1.78 13.07 22.52
C LYS A 689 -0.41 12.57 22.06
N ARG A 690 0.25 11.71 22.85
CA ARG A 690 1.51 11.04 22.50
C ARG A 690 1.37 10.23 21.21
N SER A 691 0.25 9.52 21.04
CA SER A 691 -0.08 8.78 19.82
C SER A 691 -0.07 9.69 18.59
N ILE A 692 -0.81 10.81 18.61
CA ILE A 692 -0.81 11.77 17.49
C ILE A 692 0.60 12.29 17.24
N ALA A 693 1.27 12.80 18.28
CA ALA A 693 2.56 13.48 18.13
C ALA A 693 3.68 12.59 17.59
N THR A 694 3.67 11.30 17.92
CA THR A 694 4.70 10.35 17.47
C THR A 694 4.39 9.71 16.13
N ILE A 695 3.10 9.50 15.82
CA ILE A 695 2.67 8.77 14.62
C ILE A 695 2.47 9.70 13.43
N ALA A 696 1.84 10.86 13.63
CA ALA A 696 1.44 11.75 12.55
C ALA A 696 2.59 12.20 11.62
N PRO A 697 3.79 12.59 12.11
CA PRO A 697 4.89 12.96 11.22
C PRO A 697 5.56 11.76 10.53
N ARG A 698 5.62 10.61 11.22
CA ARG A 698 6.37 9.43 10.75
C ARG A 698 5.57 8.61 9.75
N PHE A 699 4.27 8.45 9.95
CA PHE A 699 3.40 7.60 9.12
C PHE A 699 2.53 8.41 8.17
N ASN A 700 3.09 9.53 7.69
CA ASN A 700 2.48 10.41 6.71
C ASN A 700 2.82 9.96 5.28
N VAL A 701 1.84 9.99 4.39
CA VAL A 701 2.05 9.62 2.98
C VAL A 701 2.98 10.58 2.24
N THR A 702 3.04 11.87 2.59
CA THR A 702 3.98 12.84 2.00
C THR A 702 5.42 12.45 2.30
N ARG A 703 5.70 11.96 3.52
CA ARG A 703 7.02 11.38 3.87
C ARG A 703 7.30 10.14 3.04
N MET A 704 6.33 9.23 2.95
CA MET A 704 6.44 8.00 2.17
C MET A 704 6.78 8.28 0.70
N VAL A 705 6.00 9.15 0.03
CA VAL A 705 6.23 9.51 -1.37
C VAL A 705 7.55 10.26 -1.54
N GLY A 706 7.94 11.13 -0.60
CA GLY A 706 9.27 11.76 -0.59
C GLY A 706 10.41 10.74 -0.53
N GLU A 707 10.25 9.64 0.22
CA GLU A 707 11.21 8.53 0.23
C GLU A 707 11.22 7.76 -1.10
N TYR A 708 10.07 7.51 -1.73
CA TYR A 708 10.03 6.94 -3.09
C TYR A 708 10.75 7.82 -4.09
N VAL A 709 10.54 9.15 -4.05
CA VAL A 709 11.22 10.11 -4.92
C VAL A 709 12.74 10.00 -4.76
N ARG A 710 13.23 10.06 -3.51
CA ARG A 710 14.66 10.05 -3.21
C ARG A 710 15.33 8.70 -3.48
N LYS A 711 14.70 7.59 -3.07
CA LYS A 711 15.29 6.24 -3.11
C LYS A 711 15.11 5.56 -4.46
N PHE A 712 14.00 5.83 -5.16
CA PHE A 712 13.61 5.03 -6.32
C PHE A 712 13.29 5.86 -7.56
N TYR A 713 12.36 6.81 -7.53
CA TYR A 713 11.89 7.47 -8.75
C TYR A 713 12.97 8.35 -9.41
N ALA A 714 13.64 9.24 -8.67
CA ALA A 714 14.70 10.07 -9.25
C ALA A 714 15.92 9.24 -9.70
N PRO A 715 16.39 8.24 -8.93
CA PRO A 715 17.39 7.28 -9.42
C PRO A 715 16.94 6.52 -10.67
N ALA A 716 15.72 5.96 -10.69
CA ALA A 716 15.18 5.20 -11.82
C ALA A 716 15.09 6.05 -13.10
N ALA A 717 14.66 7.30 -13.00
CA ALA A 717 14.64 8.23 -14.13
C ALA A 717 16.06 8.47 -14.68
N THR A 718 17.03 8.66 -13.78
CA THR A 718 18.45 8.87 -14.12
C THR A 718 19.06 7.64 -14.77
N HIS A 719 18.84 6.45 -14.19
CA HIS A 719 19.33 5.19 -14.73
C HIS A 719 18.66 4.86 -16.07
N GLY A 720 17.35 5.03 -16.19
CA GLY A 720 16.61 4.86 -17.45
C GLY A 720 17.21 5.68 -18.58
N ARG A 721 17.46 6.98 -18.34
CA ARG A 721 18.16 7.84 -19.30
C ARG A 721 19.54 7.31 -19.65
N ARG A 722 20.37 6.99 -18.64
CA ARG A 722 21.73 6.45 -18.86
C ARG A 722 21.70 5.21 -19.74
N TYR A 723 20.78 4.28 -19.47
CA TYR A 723 20.64 3.05 -20.25
C TYR A 723 20.05 3.26 -21.65
N ALA A 724 19.28 4.33 -21.87
CA ALA A 724 18.73 4.70 -23.17
C ALA A 724 19.69 5.54 -24.04
N THR A 725 20.77 6.10 -23.48
CA THR A 725 21.72 6.92 -24.25
C THR A 725 22.49 6.12 -25.31
N ALA A 726 22.92 6.82 -26.38
CA ALA A 726 23.79 6.30 -27.43
C ALA A 726 23.36 4.92 -27.96
N ASP A 727 22.09 4.81 -28.39
CA ASP A 727 21.50 3.57 -28.91
C ASP A 727 21.66 2.36 -27.96
N PHE A 728 21.35 2.60 -26.68
CA PHE A 728 21.38 1.58 -25.62
C PHE A 728 22.75 0.93 -25.39
N THR A 729 23.85 1.64 -25.66
CA THR A 729 25.22 1.10 -25.51
C THR A 729 25.46 0.53 -24.11
N VAL A 730 25.05 1.23 -23.05
CA VAL A 730 25.20 0.76 -21.65
C VAL A 730 24.42 -0.53 -21.40
N ALA A 731 23.20 -0.64 -21.93
CA ALA A 731 22.38 -1.83 -21.75
C ALA A 731 23.00 -3.05 -22.47
N ARG A 732 23.54 -2.84 -23.68
CA ARG A 732 24.25 -3.88 -24.45
C ARG A 732 25.50 -4.36 -23.72
N ASP A 733 26.30 -3.43 -23.21
CA ASP A 733 27.52 -3.70 -22.46
C ASP A 733 27.24 -4.52 -21.19
N VAL A 734 26.31 -4.06 -20.35
CA VAL A 734 25.91 -4.77 -19.12
C VAL A 734 25.35 -6.15 -19.42
N ALA A 735 24.54 -6.31 -20.46
CA ALA A 735 23.99 -7.60 -20.85
C ALA A 735 25.08 -8.59 -21.29
N GLN A 736 26.02 -8.14 -22.13
CA GLN A 736 27.17 -8.96 -22.55
C GLN A 736 28.06 -9.32 -21.36
N TRP A 737 28.35 -8.35 -20.49
CA TRP A 737 29.13 -8.56 -19.28
C TRP A 737 28.46 -9.59 -18.34
N LYS A 738 27.15 -9.47 -18.07
CA LYS A 738 26.41 -10.44 -17.26
C LYS A 738 26.44 -11.85 -17.85
N ALA A 739 26.35 -11.98 -19.18
CA ALA A 739 26.46 -13.27 -19.86
C ALA A 739 27.86 -13.89 -19.69
N LYS A 740 28.92 -13.09 -19.88
CA LYS A 740 30.32 -13.49 -19.64
C LYS A 740 30.54 -13.96 -18.21
N VAL A 741 30.08 -13.17 -17.23
CA VAL A 741 30.18 -13.49 -15.80
C VAL A 741 29.47 -14.79 -15.47
N ARG A 742 28.21 -14.96 -15.88
CA ARG A 742 27.43 -16.18 -15.58
C ARG A 742 28.05 -17.44 -16.17
N ALA A 743 28.65 -17.36 -17.35
CA ALA A 743 29.36 -18.47 -17.98
C ALA A 743 30.66 -18.83 -17.24
N ALA A 744 31.42 -17.82 -16.79
CA ALA A 744 32.71 -18.02 -16.14
C ALA A 744 32.62 -18.40 -14.65
N TRP A 745 31.62 -17.88 -13.93
CA TRP A 745 31.51 -17.95 -12.47
C TRP A 745 31.62 -19.35 -11.85
N PRO A 746 31.02 -20.42 -12.43
CA PRO A 746 31.10 -21.76 -11.85
C PRO A 746 32.53 -22.31 -11.65
N ALA A 747 33.52 -21.78 -12.37
CA ALA A 747 34.93 -22.15 -12.24
C ALA A 747 35.81 -21.05 -11.63
N VAL A 748 35.23 -19.96 -11.11
CA VAL A 748 35.97 -18.98 -10.31
C VAL A 748 36.33 -19.59 -8.95
N ARG A 749 37.59 -19.48 -8.55
CA ARG A 749 38.08 -19.99 -7.26
C ARG A 749 39.01 -18.95 -6.65
N LEU A 750 39.07 -18.91 -5.32
CA LEU A 750 40.01 -18.07 -4.58
C LEU A 750 40.64 -18.88 -3.44
N HIS A 751 41.90 -18.60 -3.14
CA HIS A 751 42.60 -19.17 -1.99
C HIS A 751 43.61 -18.17 -1.43
N ARG A 752 43.86 -18.26 -0.12
CA ARG A 752 44.84 -17.41 0.56
C ARG A 752 46.26 -17.94 0.32
N LEU A 753 47.20 -17.07 0.02
CA LEU A 753 48.62 -17.40 -0.15
C LEU A 753 49.42 -17.28 1.15
N ASP A 754 49.04 -16.34 2.01
CA ASP A 754 49.72 -16.07 3.27
C ASP A 754 49.09 -16.83 4.46
N SER A 755 49.85 -16.94 5.54
CA SER A 755 49.35 -17.54 6.78
C SER A 755 48.62 -16.51 7.64
N PRO A 756 47.39 -16.79 8.13
CA PRO A 756 46.63 -15.83 8.92
C PRO A 756 47.34 -15.41 10.21
N GLU A 757 47.63 -14.12 10.35
CA GLU A 757 48.16 -13.58 11.61
C GLU A 757 47.14 -13.69 12.74
N ARG A 758 47.53 -14.32 13.86
CA ARG A 758 46.65 -14.55 15.01
C ARG A 758 46.72 -13.47 16.08
N ARG A 759 47.83 -12.72 16.15
CA ARG A 759 48.08 -11.70 17.17
C ARG A 759 48.86 -10.55 16.56
N LEU A 760 48.27 -9.38 16.60
CA LEU A 760 48.85 -8.13 16.14
C LEU A 760 48.84 -7.13 17.31
N LYS A 761 49.90 -6.34 17.48
CA LYS A 761 49.88 -5.19 18.39
C LYS A 761 49.10 -4.05 17.74
N PHE A 762 48.45 -3.20 18.54
CA PHE A 762 47.80 -2.00 18.02
C PHE A 762 48.80 -1.15 17.25
N GLY A 763 48.42 -0.68 16.06
CA GLY A 763 49.30 0.02 15.12
C GLY A 763 50.16 -0.88 14.22
N GLY A 764 50.08 -2.21 14.36
CA GLY A 764 50.67 -3.13 13.39
C GLY A 764 49.92 -3.12 12.05
N ALA A 765 50.62 -3.44 10.97
CA ALA A 765 50.02 -3.65 9.66
C ALA A 765 49.66 -5.14 9.50
N LEU A 766 48.44 -5.40 9.05
CA LEU A 766 47.95 -6.71 8.62
C LEU A 766 48.00 -6.76 7.10
N HIS A 767 48.80 -7.68 6.58
CA HIS A 767 48.88 -7.99 5.16
C HIS A 767 48.01 -9.21 4.84
N ILE A 768 47.33 -9.20 3.71
CA ILE A 768 46.51 -10.31 3.20
C ILE A 768 46.82 -10.49 1.72
N GLU A 769 47.10 -11.73 1.30
CA GLU A 769 47.31 -12.10 -0.10
C GLU A 769 46.34 -13.20 -0.53
N VAL A 770 45.55 -12.92 -1.57
CA VAL A 770 44.56 -13.84 -2.12
C VAL A 770 44.83 -14.06 -3.60
N ALA A 771 45.06 -15.31 -3.97
CA ALA A 771 45.11 -15.72 -5.37
C ALA A 771 43.70 -16.06 -5.86
N VAL A 772 43.34 -15.57 -7.04
CA VAL A 772 42.03 -15.77 -7.65
C VAL A 772 42.15 -16.32 -9.06
N GLN A 773 41.58 -17.50 -9.29
CA GLN A 773 41.36 -18.06 -10.61
C GLN A 773 40.09 -17.44 -11.22
N LEU A 774 40.26 -16.54 -12.18
CA LEU A 774 39.15 -15.74 -12.75
C LEU A 774 38.41 -16.39 -13.92
N ASN A 775 38.91 -17.50 -14.46
CA ASN A 775 38.28 -18.27 -15.55
C ASN A 775 37.83 -17.40 -16.76
N GLY A 776 38.72 -16.55 -17.29
CA GLY A 776 38.42 -15.67 -18.42
C GLY A 776 37.77 -14.32 -18.04
N LEU A 777 37.47 -14.11 -16.76
CA LEU A 777 37.20 -12.77 -16.23
C LEU A 777 38.50 -12.00 -16.01
N THR A 778 38.38 -10.68 -15.97
CA THR A 778 39.48 -9.76 -15.63
C THR A 778 39.37 -9.31 -14.18
N ALA A 779 40.45 -8.77 -13.62
CA ALA A 779 40.41 -8.23 -12.25
C ALA A 779 39.40 -7.07 -12.09
N GLY A 780 39.07 -6.36 -13.18
CA GLY A 780 38.04 -5.31 -13.17
C GLY A 780 36.60 -5.83 -13.21
N ASP A 781 36.39 -7.12 -13.51
CA ASP A 781 35.05 -7.75 -13.54
C ASP A 781 34.57 -8.18 -12.14
N VAL A 782 35.42 -8.06 -11.11
CA VAL A 782 35.17 -8.58 -9.76
C VAL A 782 35.66 -7.60 -8.69
N THR A 783 35.03 -7.66 -7.52
CA THR A 783 35.57 -7.08 -6.29
C THR A 783 35.91 -8.21 -5.34
N VAL A 784 37.13 -8.19 -4.81
CA VAL A 784 37.55 -9.01 -3.67
C VAL A 784 37.59 -8.10 -2.46
N GLU A 785 36.95 -8.48 -1.37
CA GLU A 785 36.95 -7.68 -0.15
C GLU A 785 37.08 -8.53 1.11
N ALA A 786 37.60 -7.91 2.16
CA ALA A 786 37.63 -8.45 3.51
C ALA A 786 36.66 -7.69 4.41
N LEU A 787 35.76 -8.43 5.05
CA LEU A 787 34.78 -7.95 6.02
C LEU A 787 35.37 -8.14 7.40
N PHE A 788 35.56 -7.06 8.16
CA PHE A 788 36.15 -7.07 9.50
C PHE A 788 35.17 -6.61 10.58
N GLY A 789 35.23 -7.22 11.76
CA GLY A 789 34.50 -6.73 12.92
C GLY A 789 34.68 -7.61 14.15
N ARG A 790 33.82 -7.43 15.15
CA ARG A 790 33.84 -8.25 16.38
C ARG A 790 32.93 -9.48 16.21
N PRO A 791 33.24 -10.60 16.87
CA PRO A 791 32.33 -11.75 16.91
C PRO A 791 30.98 -11.34 17.49
N ALA A 792 29.89 -11.71 16.82
CA ALA A 792 28.53 -11.55 17.31
C ALA A 792 28.08 -12.80 18.10
N HIS A 793 27.15 -12.63 19.05
CA HIS A 793 26.64 -13.74 19.89
C HIS A 793 25.92 -14.84 19.11
N ASN A 794 25.43 -14.54 17.91
CA ASN A 794 24.70 -15.47 17.04
C ASN A 794 25.59 -16.21 16.02
N GLY A 795 26.92 -16.07 16.11
CA GLY A 795 27.84 -16.65 15.12
C GLY A 795 27.89 -15.79 13.85
N GLY A 796 28.91 -14.94 13.73
CA GLY A 796 29.02 -13.95 12.66
C GLY A 796 29.89 -12.78 13.08
N ILE A 797 30.11 -11.86 12.14
CA ILE A 797 30.76 -10.58 12.44
C ILE A 797 29.64 -9.57 12.75
N GLY A 798 29.76 -8.87 13.88
CA GLY A 798 28.84 -7.80 14.30
C GLY A 798 28.90 -6.58 13.39
N ARG A 799 29.25 -5.40 13.91
CA ARG A 799 29.41 -4.21 13.05
C ARG A 799 30.58 -4.43 12.08
N VAL A 800 30.25 -4.67 10.81
CA VAL A 800 31.22 -4.99 9.75
C VAL A 800 31.81 -3.71 9.14
N ARG A 801 33.11 -3.73 8.86
CA ARG A 801 33.81 -2.80 7.99
C ARG A 801 34.28 -3.53 6.73
N HIS A 802 34.12 -2.90 5.57
CA HIS A 802 34.45 -3.45 4.27
C HIS A 802 35.78 -2.90 3.79
N TYR A 803 36.71 -3.77 3.39
CA TYR A 803 38.01 -3.39 2.85
C TYR A 803 38.25 -4.08 1.50
N PRO A 804 38.18 -3.36 0.37
CA PRO A 804 38.49 -3.94 -0.93
C PRO A 804 39.98 -4.25 -1.03
N LEU A 805 40.32 -5.44 -1.55
CA LEU A 805 41.68 -5.82 -1.92
C LEU A 805 42.00 -5.24 -3.30
N GLN A 806 43.25 -4.84 -3.51
CA GLN A 806 43.74 -4.32 -4.78
C GLN A 806 44.42 -5.42 -5.59
N CYS A 807 44.15 -5.49 -6.89
CA CYS A 807 44.87 -6.40 -7.78
C CYS A 807 46.29 -5.84 -8.02
N THR A 808 47.32 -6.58 -7.61
CA THR A 808 48.74 -6.16 -7.70
C THR A 808 49.53 -6.91 -8.77
N GLY A 809 48.91 -7.88 -9.45
CA GLY A 809 49.52 -8.61 -10.54
C GLY A 809 48.94 -10.00 -10.72
N ALA A 810 49.78 -10.94 -11.17
CA ALA A 810 49.42 -12.34 -11.29
C ALA A 810 50.45 -13.22 -10.57
N THR A 811 50.01 -14.37 -10.07
CA THR A 811 50.87 -15.40 -9.50
C THR A 811 51.66 -16.11 -10.61
N LEU A 812 52.67 -16.91 -10.23
CA LEU A 812 53.44 -17.73 -11.17
C LEU A 812 52.57 -18.73 -11.96
N ASN A 813 51.39 -19.09 -11.43
CA ASN A 813 50.44 -20.00 -12.06
C ASN A 813 49.38 -19.27 -12.92
N GLY A 814 49.50 -17.95 -13.06
CA GLY A 814 48.58 -17.13 -13.87
C GLY A 814 47.29 -16.71 -13.16
N GLU A 815 47.17 -16.87 -11.85
CA GLU A 815 46.02 -16.41 -11.06
C GLU A 815 46.16 -14.93 -10.74
N ALA A 816 45.07 -14.18 -10.66
CA ALA A 816 45.13 -12.77 -10.26
C ALA A 816 45.46 -12.65 -8.77
N LEU A 817 46.43 -11.81 -8.42
CA LEU A 817 46.86 -11.58 -7.06
C LEU A 817 46.17 -10.34 -6.49
N PHE A 818 45.39 -10.52 -5.43
CA PHE A 818 44.72 -9.46 -4.69
C PHE A 818 45.35 -9.29 -3.31
N THR A 819 45.68 -8.05 -2.95
CA THR A 819 46.35 -7.74 -1.69
C THR A 819 45.65 -6.65 -0.89
N LEU A 820 45.68 -6.74 0.44
CA LEU A 820 45.23 -5.69 1.35
C LEU A 820 46.29 -5.48 2.43
N GLU A 821 46.75 -4.23 2.54
CA GLU A 821 47.55 -3.72 3.64
C GLU A 821 46.63 -2.87 4.53
N LEU A 822 46.35 -3.34 5.74
CA LEU A 822 45.42 -2.69 6.67
C LEU A 822 46.05 -2.53 8.04
N THR A 823 45.98 -1.35 8.63
CA THR A 823 46.25 -1.17 10.07
C THR A 823 44.90 -1.19 10.80
N PRO A 824 44.55 -2.26 11.56
CA PRO A 824 43.24 -2.33 12.19
C PRO A 824 43.06 -1.24 13.24
N GLU A 825 42.01 -0.42 13.10
CA GLU A 825 41.66 0.63 14.06
C GLU A 825 40.95 0.08 15.32
N LEU A 826 40.54 -1.18 15.29
CA LEU A 826 39.79 -1.82 16.38
C LEU A 826 40.73 -2.69 17.22
N CYS A 827 40.59 -2.60 18.55
CA CYS A 827 41.23 -3.52 19.49
C CYS A 827 40.26 -4.62 19.96
N GLY A 828 40.84 -5.75 20.37
CA GLY A 828 40.12 -6.89 20.96
C GLY A 828 40.15 -8.14 20.08
N LYS A 829 39.27 -9.10 20.35
CA LYS A 829 39.04 -10.25 19.46
C LYS A 829 38.28 -9.76 18.24
N LEU A 830 38.94 -9.76 17.09
CA LEU A 830 38.35 -9.45 15.79
C LEU A 830 38.25 -10.72 14.96
N GLU A 831 37.24 -10.74 14.10
CA GLU A 831 37.05 -11.72 13.04
C GLU A 831 37.03 -10.99 11.70
N TYR A 832 37.57 -11.65 10.67
CA TYR A 832 37.38 -11.22 9.30
C TYR A 832 37.08 -12.38 8.38
N ARG A 833 36.35 -12.10 7.31
CA ARG A 833 36.00 -13.04 6.24
C ARG A 833 36.29 -12.39 4.90
N ILE A 834 36.75 -13.18 3.95
CA ILE A 834 37.09 -12.68 2.61
C ILE A 834 36.05 -13.22 1.62
N ARG A 835 35.63 -12.39 0.68
CA ARG A 835 34.71 -12.77 -0.38
C ARG A 835 35.05 -12.14 -1.71
N ILE A 836 34.53 -12.73 -2.78
CA ILE A 836 34.58 -12.21 -4.14
C ILE A 836 33.16 -12.18 -4.73
N PHE A 837 32.85 -11.11 -5.47
CA PHE A 837 31.60 -10.96 -6.21
C PHE A 837 31.82 -10.19 -7.52
N PRO A 838 30.99 -10.37 -8.56
CA PRO A 838 31.12 -9.64 -9.82
C PRO A 838 30.86 -8.14 -9.63
N THR A 839 31.56 -7.28 -10.35
CA THR A 839 31.37 -5.82 -10.28
C THR A 839 31.45 -5.19 -11.66
N HIS A 840 30.58 -4.21 -11.90
CA HIS A 840 30.58 -3.40 -13.12
C HIS A 840 30.11 -1.98 -12.80
N ALA A 841 30.71 -0.96 -13.41
CA ALA A 841 30.44 0.46 -13.09
C ALA A 841 29.03 0.95 -13.47
N ALA A 842 28.27 0.12 -14.18
CA ALA A 842 26.89 0.40 -14.55
C ALA A 842 25.85 -0.37 -13.75
N LEU A 843 26.23 -1.31 -12.86
CA LEU A 843 25.25 -1.98 -11.99
C LEU A 843 24.56 -0.95 -11.10
N ILE A 844 23.26 -1.14 -10.91
CA ILE A 844 22.45 -0.26 -10.05
C ILE A 844 22.60 -0.69 -8.59
N HIS A 845 22.70 -2.00 -8.35
CA HIS A 845 23.03 -2.56 -7.05
C HIS A 845 24.27 -3.47 -7.15
N PRO A 846 25.26 -3.38 -6.22
CA PRO A 846 26.49 -4.18 -6.30
C PRO A 846 26.27 -5.69 -6.40
N PHE A 847 25.22 -6.19 -5.75
CA PHE A 847 24.90 -7.62 -5.68
C PHE A 847 23.75 -8.06 -6.60
N GLU A 848 23.36 -7.24 -7.58
CA GLU A 848 22.24 -7.56 -8.47
C GLU A 848 22.42 -8.85 -9.28
N THR A 849 23.67 -9.30 -9.47
CA THR A 849 23.97 -10.56 -10.18
C THR A 849 23.62 -11.80 -9.36
N GLY A 850 23.51 -11.69 -8.03
CA GLY A 850 23.22 -12.81 -7.13
C GLY A 850 24.38 -13.78 -6.92
N LEU A 851 25.60 -13.38 -7.31
CA LEU A 851 26.80 -14.22 -7.33
C LEU A 851 27.83 -13.75 -6.30
N MET A 852 28.31 -14.65 -5.46
CA MET A 852 29.29 -14.41 -4.41
C MET A 852 29.97 -15.72 -3.97
N ILE A 853 31.28 -15.68 -3.77
CA ILE A 853 32.04 -16.80 -3.22
C ILE A 853 32.77 -16.30 -1.97
N TRP A 854 32.65 -17.06 -0.87
CA TRP A 854 33.40 -16.83 0.35
C TRP A 854 34.64 -17.72 0.39
N LEU A 855 35.73 -17.19 0.94
CA LEU A 855 36.97 -17.93 1.22
C LEU A 855 36.94 -18.57 2.60
#